data_AF-A0AA42ZE50-F1
#
_entry.id   AF-A0AA42ZE50-F1
#
_cell.length_a   1.000
_cell.length_b   1.000
_cell.length_c   1.000
_cell.angle_alpha   90.00
_cell.angle_beta   90.00
_cell.angle_gamma   90.00
#
_symmetry.space_group_name_H-M   'P 1'
#
loop_
_entity.id
_entity.type
_entity.pdbx_description
1 polymer ?
#
loop_
_entity_poly.entity_id
_entity_poly.type
_entity_poly.pdbx_seq_one_letter_code
_entity_poly.pdbx_strand_id
1 'polypeptide(L)'
;MRKTLLVTSLLSVFLTASTSAAVPTAINYQGLLLDNAGEPVADAAYSVVFTIYDAAAAGNSKWTETQNVNTSGGLFSVLLGSINPILDTVFNGSTRYLGIKVGVDPEISPRTAMVTVPYSFRTATVDGASGGNITSKVTIGPGHTNSGADAFVAGDGNIASGDQSTVGGGTGHDASGTQSTIAGGRSSTVSATVGTVGGGIGNTASGTLASTVAGGESNTASASRATVGGGSTNEATGERSTISGGSHNDASGEASTVGGGRNNYARGDFSTIAGGGSDVPADSNYAEGIYSTVGGGAGNGATSGRTTVGGGRDNIASGYTATIAGGYNNSASDQYSSVGGGSGNIASGFMATIAGGQNNEADGTEAAIGGGNGNTADGSRAAIPGGQNNEASGAYSLLAGLSNTTHAEADYSMAVGRDNIAGRPYAVALGNFCLSFGESSFAVGDHSQTFIGANYSVAMGRNAFAEQAGTFVFADSTDALFDSHAPNVFIVRAAGGVGLGTDNPNGKALAIDNEFTGSGNVMLDLNASVDITSSGRDVLQIEVGGSATTIQYIECERGSDIEFRVHGDGDVTADGAFTGGGADFAELIHVSSGAHSVEAGDVMVIDPNSPRSIVMSTQPRSTLVAGIFSTSPGYMASEHDWDAIELARSGKSGNEADDTDLEYTPVLELAAEMDEVPLAVVGIVPCKVSAENGPIQVGDLLVTSSTPGHSMRDEDPKTGTVVGKALESLSAGTGIIKVLVSLN
;
A
#
# COMPACT_ATOMS: atom_id res chain seq x y z
N MET A 1 68.36 -72.97 -36.76
CA MET A 1 67.32 -72.39 -35.86
C MET A 1 67.08 -70.97 -36.35
N ARG A 2 66.00 -70.70 -37.10
CA ARG A 2 64.70 -70.18 -36.63
C ARG A 2 64.86 -68.87 -35.82
N LYS A 3 64.57 -67.70 -36.43
CA LYS A 3 63.27 -66.96 -36.40
C LYS A 3 63.38 -65.79 -35.38
N THR A 4 62.95 -64.53 -35.51
CA THR A 4 61.99 -63.77 -36.34
C THR A 4 62.23 -62.27 -36.02
N LEU A 5 62.40 -61.36 -37.01
CA LEU A 5 61.49 -60.26 -37.42
C LEU A 5 60.72 -59.50 -36.31
N LEU A 6 60.85 -58.17 -36.27
CA LEU A 6 59.70 -57.25 -36.21
C LEU A 6 60.02 -55.88 -36.82
N VAL A 7 59.01 -55.37 -37.54
CA VAL A 7 58.89 -54.17 -38.38
C VAL A 7 58.31 -53.01 -37.57
N THR A 8 58.66 -51.75 -37.93
CA THR A 8 57.80 -50.53 -38.13
C THR A 8 58.70 -49.29 -38.07
N SER A 9 58.98 -48.58 -39.18
CA SER A 9 58.19 -47.48 -39.77
C SER A 9 57.78 -46.37 -38.79
N LEU A 10 58.55 -45.27 -38.70
CA LEU A 10 57.98 -43.92 -38.67
C LEU A 10 59.05 -42.82 -38.83
N LEU A 11 58.72 -41.86 -39.69
CA LEU A 11 59.11 -40.46 -39.65
C LEU A 11 60.59 -40.09 -39.91
N SER A 12 60.83 -39.78 -41.17
CA SER A 12 61.85 -38.87 -41.66
C SER A 12 61.87 -37.57 -40.85
N VAL A 13 62.76 -37.49 -39.86
CA VAL A 13 63.31 -36.22 -39.39
C VAL A 13 64.27 -35.76 -40.47
N PHE A 14 63.94 -34.66 -41.15
CA PHE A 14 64.94 -33.88 -41.86
C PHE A 14 65.95 -33.39 -40.81
N LEU A 15 67.01 -34.16 -40.57
CA LEU A 15 68.25 -33.59 -40.06
C LEU A 15 68.77 -32.70 -41.19
N THR A 16 68.38 -31.42 -41.17
CA THR A 16 69.18 -30.39 -41.80
C THR A 16 70.50 -30.38 -41.05
N ALA A 17 71.48 -31.13 -41.54
CA ALA A 17 72.86 -30.88 -41.20
C ALA A 17 73.15 -29.48 -41.71
N SER A 18 73.15 -28.50 -40.81
CA SER A 18 73.64 -27.17 -41.10
C SER A 18 75.12 -27.31 -41.43
N THR A 19 75.45 -27.37 -42.72
CA THR A 19 76.81 -27.20 -43.19
C THR A 19 77.18 -25.75 -42.93
N SER A 20 77.84 -25.49 -41.81
CA SER A 20 78.47 -24.19 -41.59
C SER A 20 79.60 -24.03 -42.61
N ALA A 21 79.56 -22.97 -43.41
CA ALA A 21 80.64 -22.63 -44.31
C ALA A 21 81.86 -22.21 -43.45
N ALA A 22 82.96 -22.96 -43.52
CA ALA A 22 84.18 -22.59 -42.85
C ALA A 22 84.72 -21.29 -43.48
N VAL A 23 84.80 -20.22 -42.67
CA VAL A 23 85.47 -18.97 -43.08
C VAL A 23 86.95 -19.29 -43.35
N PRO A 24 87.51 -19.02 -44.55
CA PRO A 24 88.91 -19.31 -44.83
C PRO A 24 89.84 -18.61 -43.83
N THR A 25 90.67 -19.37 -43.10
CA THR A 25 91.57 -18.87 -42.05
C THR A 25 93.00 -18.58 -42.53
N ALA A 26 93.21 -18.61 -43.85
CA ALA A 26 94.51 -18.40 -44.47
C ALA A 26 94.58 -17.05 -45.21
N ILE A 27 95.76 -16.45 -45.24
CA ILE A 27 96.02 -15.16 -45.91
C ILE A 27 96.82 -15.44 -47.18
N ASN A 28 96.31 -15.03 -48.35
CA ASN A 28 97.11 -15.04 -49.58
C ASN A 28 98.23 -14.01 -49.46
N TYR A 29 99.47 -14.45 -49.70
CA TYR A 29 100.64 -13.59 -49.72
C TYR A 29 101.50 -13.90 -50.95
N GLN A 30 101.89 -12.85 -51.67
CA GLN A 30 102.73 -12.94 -52.86
C GLN A 30 103.91 -11.99 -52.73
N GLY A 31 105.04 -12.38 -53.29
CA GLY A 31 106.26 -11.57 -53.28
C GLY A 31 107.21 -11.94 -54.41
N LEU A 32 108.20 -11.06 -54.63
CA LEU A 32 109.33 -11.28 -55.54
C LEU A 32 110.59 -11.41 -54.69
N LEU A 33 111.23 -12.58 -54.74
CA LEU A 33 112.52 -12.84 -54.12
C LEU A 33 113.64 -12.44 -55.08
N LEU A 34 114.49 -11.53 -54.63
CA LEU A 34 115.66 -11.05 -55.36
C LEU A 34 116.93 -11.50 -54.63
N ASP A 35 118.00 -11.73 -55.38
CA ASP A 35 119.33 -11.97 -54.84
C ASP A 35 120.02 -10.66 -54.40
N ASN A 36 121.25 -10.75 -53.91
CA ASN A 36 122.01 -9.59 -53.44
C ASN A 36 122.44 -8.63 -54.58
N ALA A 37 122.29 -9.02 -55.85
CA ALA A 37 122.48 -8.16 -57.01
C ALA A 37 121.19 -7.46 -57.47
N GLY A 38 120.04 -7.79 -56.85
CA GLY A 38 118.73 -7.26 -57.20
C GLY A 38 118.05 -8.01 -58.35
N GLU A 39 118.61 -9.12 -58.80
CA GLU A 39 118.04 -9.98 -59.85
C GLU A 39 117.14 -11.06 -59.22
N PRO A 40 116.09 -11.53 -59.91
CA PRO A 40 115.25 -12.59 -59.38
C PRO A 40 116.04 -13.86 -59.06
N VAL A 41 115.75 -14.46 -57.91
CA VAL A 41 116.38 -15.74 -57.53
C VAL A 41 116.02 -16.84 -58.53
N ALA A 42 116.91 -17.83 -58.69
CA ALA A 42 116.70 -18.95 -59.59
C ALA A 42 115.48 -19.79 -59.20
N ASP A 43 114.78 -20.35 -60.21
CA ASP A 43 113.60 -21.18 -59.99
C ASP A 43 113.93 -22.45 -59.19
N ALA A 44 113.64 -22.38 -57.90
CA ALA A 44 113.90 -23.43 -56.92
C ALA A 44 112.94 -23.33 -55.72
N ALA A 45 112.98 -24.34 -54.86
CA ALA A 45 112.29 -24.34 -53.57
C ALA A 45 113.17 -23.67 -52.51
N TYR A 46 112.68 -22.58 -51.92
CA TYR A 46 113.33 -21.85 -50.83
C TYR A 46 112.58 -22.10 -49.51
N SER A 47 113.30 -22.44 -48.44
CA SER A 47 112.70 -22.51 -47.10
C SER A 47 112.51 -21.09 -46.56
N VAL A 48 111.26 -20.62 -46.47
CA VAL A 48 110.91 -19.27 -46.01
C VAL A 48 110.15 -19.35 -44.68
N VAL A 49 110.64 -18.63 -43.68
CA VAL A 49 109.97 -18.45 -42.39
C VAL A 49 109.15 -17.16 -42.44
N PHE A 50 107.84 -17.28 -42.26
CA PHE A 50 106.92 -16.17 -42.11
C PHE A 50 106.59 -15.98 -40.64
N THR A 51 106.72 -14.76 -40.13
CA THR A 51 106.41 -14.46 -38.73
C THR A 51 105.57 -13.18 -38.63
N ILE A 52 104.49 -13.23 -37.86
CA ILE A 52 103.66 -12.07 -37.54
C ILE A 52 104.10 -11.51 -36.20
N TYR A 53 104.46 -10.23 -36.19
CA TYR A 53 104.94 -9.50 -35.02
C TYR A 53 103.97 -8.41 -34.56
N ASP A 54 104.08 -8.04 -33.29
CA ASP A 54 103.36 -6.89 -32.69
C ASP A 54 104.08 -5.53 -32.84
N ALA A 55 105.28 -5.49 -33.45
CA ALA A 55 106.01 -4.27 -33.74
C ALA A 55 106.92 -4.38 -34.98
N ALA A 56 107.31 -3.23 -35.55
CA ALA A 56 108.02 -3.13 -36.83
C ALA A 56 109.49 -3.60 -36.83
N ALA A 57 110.18 -3.66 -35.67
CA ALA A 57 111.61 -4.02 -35.61
C ALA A 57 112.03 -4.88 -34.39
N ALA A 58 111.42 -4.70 -33.21
CA ALA A 58 111.80 -5.40 -31.97
C ALA A 58 110.61 -6.09 -31.26
N GLY A 59 109.57 -6.47 -32.02
CA GLY A 59 108.34 -7.07 -31.49
C GLY A 59 108.44 -8.56 -31.17
N ASN A 60 107.47 -9.06 -30.39
CA ASN A 60 107.29 -10.48 -30.11
C ASN A 60 106.62 -11.19 -31.29
N SER A 61 107.03 -12.44 -31.57
CA SER A 61 106.31 -13.30 -32.50
C SER A 61 104.95 -13.69 -31.92
N LYS A 62 103.88 -13.39 -32.66
CA LYS A 62 102.50 -13.80 -32.34
C LYS A 62 102.11 -15.07 -33.07
N TRP A 63 102.71 -15.31 -34.22
CA TRP A 63 102.49 -16.47 -35.04
C TRP A 63 103.68 -16.64 -35.98
N THR A 64 104.06 -17.89 -36.25
CA THR A 64 105.14 -18.20 -37.18
C THR A 64 104.86 -19.50 -37.89
N GLU A 65 105.28 -19.60 -39.14
CA GLU A 65 105.35 -20.86 -39.86
C GLU A 65 106.50 -20.87 -40.86
N THR A 66 106.98 -22.06 -41.20
CA THR A 66 108.04 -22.24 -42.20
C THR A 66 107.47 -22.99 -43.39
N GLN A 67 107.52 -22.41 -44.57
CA GLN A 67 107.06 -23.02 -45.81
C GLN A 67 108.22 -23.23 -46.79
N ASN A 68 108.19 -24.31 -47.57
CA ASN A 68 109.04 -24.45 -48.75
C ASN A 68 108.33 -23.79 -49.94
N VAL A 69 108.83 -22.64 -50.35
CA VAL A 69 108.25 -21.75 -51.34
C VAL A 69 108.94 -21.95 -52.69
N ASN A 70 108.19 -22.41 -53.68
CA ASN A 70 108.70 -22.50 -55.05
C ASN A 70 108.63 -21.13 -55.72
N THR A 71 109.71 -20.73 -56.37
CA THR A 71 109.80 -19.46 -57.10
C THR A 71 109.77 -19.71 -58.61
N SER A 72 109.20 -18.78 -59.38
CA SER A 72 109.31 -18.73 -60.84
C SER A 72 109.62 -17.30 -61.29
N GLY A 73 110.80 -17.08 -61.86
CA GLY A 73 111.34 -15.74 -62.10
C GLY A 73 111.39 -14.90 -60.80
N GLY A 74 111.75 -15.54 -59.68
CA GLY A 74 111.73 -14.97 -58.33
C GLY A 74 110.34 -14.75 -57.72
N LEU A 75 109.24 -14.85 -58.47
CA LEU A 75 107.88 -14.67 -57.93
C LEU A 75 107.42 -15.89 -57.15
N PHE A 76 106.71 -15.67 -56.05
CA PHE A 76 106.05 -16.71 -55.28
C PHE A 76 104.65 -16.31 -54.81
N SER A 77 103.82 -17.31 -54.53
CA SER A 77 102.50 -17.17 -53.91
C SER A 77 102.33 -18.26 -52.86
N VAL A 78 101.94 -17.86 -51.64
CA VAL A 78 101.69 -18.76 -50.52
C VAL A 78 100.39 -18.41 -49.80
N LEU A 79 99.83 -19.39 -49.10
CA LEU A 79 98.74 -19.21 -48.17
C LEU A 79 99.32 -19.25 -46.76
N LEU A 80 99.44 -18.09 -46.13
CA LEU A 80 99.87 -18.00 -44.73
C LEU A 80 98.79 -18.60 -43.85
N GLY A 81 99.15 -19.51 -42.94
CA GLY A 81 98.20 -20.24 -42.10
C GLY A 81 97.85 -21.63 -42.60
N SER A 82 98.41 -22.07 -43.73
CA SER A 82 98.15 -23.42 -44.28
C SER A 82 98.93 -24.53 -43.57
N ILE A 83 100.03 -24.21 -42.87
CA ILE A 83 100.80 -25.17 -42.07
C ILE A 83 100.47 -24.99 -40.60
N ASN A 84 100.68 -23.78 -40.06
CA ASN A 84 100.28 -23.44 -38.70
C ASN A 84 99.04 -22.52 -38.79
N PRO A 85 97.84 -22.96 -38.43
CA PRO A 85 96.63 -22.14 -38.52
C PRO A 85 96.79 -20.79 -37.79
N ILE A 86 96.38 -19.70 -38.45
CA ILE A 86 96.37 -18.37 -37.85
C ILE A 86 95.10 -18.25 -37.00
N LEU A 87 95.26 -18.09 -35.69
CA LEU A 87 94.14 -17.91 -34.74
C LEU A 87 93.70 -16.45 -34.69
N ASP A 88 92.43 -16.21 -34.33
CA ASP A 88 91.85 -14.87 -34.14
C ASP A 88 92.62 -14.01 -33.11
N THR A 89 93.21 -14.66 -32.10
CA THR A 89 94.07 -14.05 -31.07
C THR A 89 95.30 -13.36 -31.64
N VAL A 90 95.74 -13.70 -32.86
CA VAL A 90 96.88 -13.05 -33.52
C VAL A 90 96.59 -11.57 -33.79
N PHE A 91 95.35 -11.19 -34.11
CA PHE A 91 94.98 -9.82 -34.54
C PHE A 91 94.19 -9.01 -33.48
N ASN A 92 94.60 -9.10 -32.21
CA ASN A 92 93.88 -8.50 -31.06
C ASN A 92 93.99 -6.97 -30.86
N GLY A 93 93.98 -6.17 -31.93
CA GLY A 93 93.71 -4.71 -31.86
C GLY A 93 94.91 -3.76 -31.95
N SER A 94 96.16 -4.25 -32.00
CA SER A 94 97.35 -3.44 -32.37
C SER A 94 97.86 -3.82 -33.77
N THR A 95 98.52 -2.90 -34.47
CA THR A 95 99.07 -3.12 -35.83
C THR A 95 100.00 -4.35 -35.85
N ARG A 96 99.82 -5.23 -36.83
CA ARG A 96 100.67 -6.41 -37.03
C ARG A 96 101.63 -6.20 -38.17
N TYR A 97 102.79 -6.82 -38.08
CA TYR A 97 103.85 -6.71 -39.07
C TYR A 97 104.27 -8.10 -39.51
N LEU A 98 104.27 -8.34 -40.81
CA LEU A 98 104.78 -9.57 -41.41
C LEU A 98 106.29 -9.43 -41.62
N GLY A 99 107.05 -10.30 -40.96
CA GLY A 99 108.47 -10.53 -41.16
C GLY A 99 108.71 -11.79 -41.98
N ILE A 100 109.75 -11.74 -42.83
CA ILE A 100 110.07 -12.79 -43.81
C ILE A 100 111.56 -13.08 -43.72
N LYS A 101 111.93 -14.35 -43.52
CA LYS A 101 113.31 -14.81 -43.48
C LYS A 101 113.51 -15.99 -44.42
N VAL A 102 114.51 -15.92 -45.30
CA VAL A 102 114.77 -16.94 -46.33
C VAL A 102 116.01 -17.74 -45.94
N GLY A 103 115.87 -19.05 -45.75
CA GLY A 103 116.99 -19.94 -45.40
C GLY A 103 117.80 -19.45 -44.20
N VAL A 104 119.10 -19.23 -44.43
CA VAL A 104 120.07 -18.75 -43.42
C VAL A 104 120.25 -17.23 -43.42
N ASP A 105 119.59 -16.51 -44.32
CA ASP A 105 119.75 -15.06 -44.49
C ASP A 105 119.18 -14.29 -43.29
N PRO A 106 119.64 -13.05 -43.04
CA PRO A 106 118.97 -12.14 -42.11
C PRO A 106 117.50 -11.92 -42.49
N GLU A 107 116.64 -11.68 -41.49
CA GLU A 107 115.24 -11.33 -41.75
C GLU A 107 115.15 -10.03 -42.57
N ILE A 108 114.29 -10.01 -43.59
CA ILE A 108 114.11 -8.86 -44.48
C ILE A 108 113.56 -7.68 -43.69
N SER A 109 114.20 -6.51 -43.84
CA SER A 109 113.85 -5.26 -43.17
C SER A 109 113.60 -4.15 -44.21
N PRO A 110 112.57 -3.30 -44.05
CA PRO A 110 111.60 -3.26 -42.93
C PRO A 110 110.49 -4.31 -43.05
N ARG A 111 109.90 -4.70 -41.91
CA ARG A 111 108.72 -5.58 -41.88
C ARG A 111 107.51 -4.90 -42.52
N THR A 112 106.68 -5.68 -43.21
CA THR A 112 105.49 -5.15 -43.89
C THR A 112 104.32 -5.02 -42.92
N ALA A 113 103.72 -3.84 -42.79
CA ALA A 113 102.52 -3.66 -41.97
C ALA A 113 101.32 -4.39 -42.57
N MET A 114 100.62 -5.16 -41.76
CA MET A 114 99.37 -5.83 -42.10
C MET A 114 98.20 -4.85 -41.89
N VAL A 115 97.32 -4.76 -42.88
CA VAL A 115 96.20 -3.82 -42.93
C VAL A 115 94.86 -4.54 -42.72
N THR A 116 93.74 -3.91 -43.10
CA THR A 116 92.36 -4.28 -42.71
C THR A 116 91.95 -5.74 -42.94
N VAL A 117 92.39 -6.39 -44.02
CA VAL A 117 91.93 -7.74 -44.40
C VAL A 117 92.23 -8.80 -43.31
N PRO A 118 93.47 -8.96 -42.82
CA PRO A 118 93.77 -9.88 -41.72
C PRO A 118 92.99 -9.67 -40.40
N TYR A 119 92.54 -8.44 -40.11
CA TYR A 119 91.75 -8.17 -38.89
C TYR A 119 90.31 -8.69 -38.99
N SER A 120 89.84 -9.08 -40.19
CA SER A 120 88.53 -9.70 -40.39
C SER A 120 88.40 -11.11 -39.80
N PHE A 121 89.50 -11.77 -39.38
CA PHE A 121 89.38 -13.00 -38.58
C PHE A 121 88.57 -12.81 -37.30
N ARG A 122 88.44 -11.58 -36.82
CA ARG A 122 87.59 -11.24 -35.67
C ARG A 122 86.10 -11.23 -35.98
N THR A 123 85.67 -11.25 -37.25
CA THR A 123 84.25 -11.20 -37.62
C THR A 123 83.59 -12.58 -37.71
N ALA A 124 84.34 -13.67 -37.51
CA ALA A 124 83.78 -15.02 -37.39
C ALA A 124 82.82 -15.19 -36.19
N THR A 125 82.72 -14.20 -35.30
CA THR A 125 81.90 -14.22 -34.07
C THR A 125 80.63 -13.37 -34.13
N VAL A 126 80.27 -12.74 -35.26
CA VAL A 126 79.04 -11.93 -35.33
C VAL A 126 78.19 -12.26 -36.55
N ASP A 127 78.01 -13.55 -36.84
CA ASP A 127 76.89 -14.01 -37.64
C ASP A 127 76.35 -15.31 -37.01
N GLY A 128 75.13 -15.25 -36.44
CA GLY A 128 74.47 -16.39 -35.79
C GLY A 128 74.96 -16.74 -34.38
N ALA A 129 74.86 -15.84 -33.40
CA ALA A 129 75.02 -16.19 -31.99
C ALA A 129 74.00 -17.27 -31.58
N SER A 130 74.38 -18.54 -31.64
CA SER A 130 73.65 -19.67 -31.08
C SER A 130 74.63 -20.55 -30.30
N GLY A 131 74.33 -20.79 -29.02
CA GLY A 131 75.07 -21.73 -28.17
C GLY A 131 75.91 -21.14 -27.02
N GLY A 132 75.83 -19.84 -26.75
CA GLY A 132 76.37 -19.22 -25.53
C GLY A 132 75.26 -18.76 -24.59
N ASN A 133 75.38 -19.04 -23.28
CA ASN A 133 74.52 -18.41 -22.27
C ASN A 133 74.97 -16.95 -22.10
N ILE A 134 74.08 -15.99 -22.35
CA ILE A 134 74.32 -14.62 -21.90
C ILE A 134 73.94 -14.58 -20.42
N THR A 135 74.94 -14.57 -19.54
CA THR A 135 74.75 -14.64 -18.08
C THR A 135 74.72 -13.27 -17.41
N SER A 136 74.50 -12.20 -18.17
CA SER A 136 74.49 -10.82 -17.67
C SER A 136 73.60 -9.93 -18.55
N LYS A 137 73.66 -8.62 -18.32
CA LYS A 137 72.81 -7.60 -18.96
C LYS A 137 72.92 -7.62 -20.49
N VAL A 138 71.80 -7.34 -21.16
CA VAL A 138 71.72 -7.24 -22.63
C VAL A 138 71.16 -5.88 -23.03
N THR A 139 71.85 -5.17 -23.94
CA THR A 139 71.46 -3.85 -24.44
C THR A 139 71.47 -3.86 -25.97
N ILE A 140 70.33 -3.61 -26.61
CA ILE A 140 70.15 -3.65 -28.07
C ILE A 140 69.53 -2.35 -28.59
N GLY A 141 70.37 -1.45 -29.10
CA GLY A 141 69.94 -0.17 -29.64
C GLY A 141 70.57 1.02 -28.90
N PRO A 142 70.36 2.25 -29.39
CA PRO A 142 70.99 3.44 -28.84
C PRO A 142 70.24 4.01 -27.61
N GLY A 143 70.94 4.84 -26.84
CA GLY A 143 70.33 5.72 -25.83
C GLY A 143 69.85 5.04 -24.55
N HIS A 144 70.10 3.74 -24.36
CA HIS A 144 69.61 3.01 -23.20
C HIS A 144 70.39 3.28 -21.91
N THR A 145 69.69 3.25 -20.76
CA THR A 145 70.31 3.13 -19.44
C THR A 145 69.99 1.76 -18.86
N ASN A 146 70.97 0.85 -18.84
CA ASN A 146 70.82 -0.53 -18.33
C ASN A 146 71.60 -0.74 -17.02
N SER A 147 71.01 -0.34 -15.89
CA SER A 147 71.66 -0.37 -14.57
C SER A 147 71.23 -1.53 -13.68
N GLY A 148 70.09 -2.17 -13.91
CA GLY A 148 69.62 -3.32 -13.12
C GLY A 148 70.45 -4.59 -13.33
N ALA A 149 70.61 -5.43 -12.31
CA ALA A 149 71.28 -6.73 -12.45
C ALA A 149 70.51 -7.63 -13.41
N ASP A 150 71.20 -8.33 -14.34
CA ASP A 150 70.58 -9.28 -15.28
C ASP A 150 69.40 -8.72 -16.13
N ALA A 151 69.38 -7.40 -16.36
CA ALA A 151 68.31 -6.75 -17.10
C ALA A 151 68.50 -6.80 -18.63
N PHE A 152 67.38 -6.89 -19.36
CA PHE A 152 67.31 -6.83 -20.82
C PHE A 152 66.67 -5.52 -21.29
N VAL A 153 67.30 -4.82 -22.22
CA VAL A 153 66.74 -3.62 -22.85
C VAL A 153 67.00 -3.60 -24.35
N ALA A 154 65.96 -3.33 -25.13
CA ALA A 154 66.06 -3.09 -26.57
C ALA A 154 65.29 -1.84 -27.00
N GLY A 155 65.57 -1.30 -28.19
CA GLY A 155 64.84 -0.17 -28.80
C GLY A 155 65.65 1.13 -28.86
N ASP A 156 65.06 2.24 -28.43
CA ASP A 156 65.73 3.55 -28.37
C ASP A 156 65.40 4.29 -27.07
N GLY A 157 66.41 4.79 -26.35
CA GLY A 157 66.21 5.70 -25.21
C GLY A 157 65.52 5.10 -23.97
N ASN A 158 65.50 3.77 -23.82
CA ASN A 158 64.84 3.09 -22.69
C ASN A 158 65.73 2.96 -21.42
N ILE A 159 65.11 2.98 -20.25
CA ILE A 159 65.73 2.76 -18.94
C ILE A 159 65.28 1.39 -18.41
N ALA A 160 66.24 0.53 -18.07
CA ALA A 160 66.04 -0.74 -17.38
C ALA A 160 66.93 -0.75 -16.13
N SER A 161 66.41 -0.23 -15.03
CA SER A 161 67.17 -0.04 -13.79
C SER A 161 66.79 -1.01 -12.67
N GLY A 162 65.65 -1.70 -12.78
CA GLY A 162 65.27 -2.76 -11.86
C GLY A 162 66.03 -4.07 -12.12
N ASP A 163 66.35 -4.82 -11.08
CA ASP A 163 66.98 -6.13 -11.23
C ASP A 163 66.05 -7.10 -11.98
N GLN A 164 66.59 -7.83 -12.95
CA GLN A 164 65.85 -8.73 -13.85
C GLN A 164 64.72 -8.05 -14.63
N SER A 165 64.78 -6.72 -14.79
CA SER A 165 63.81 -5.98 -15.62
C SER A 165 63.99 -6.29 -17.11
N THR A 166 62.88 -6.23 -17.86
CA THR A 166 62.86 -6.48 -19.30
C THR A 166 62.14 -5.34 -20.02
N VAL A 167 62.81 -4.73 -20.99
CA VAL A 167 62.20 -3.86 -22.00
C VAL A 167 62.41 -4.50 -23.37
N GLY A 168 61.34 -5.06 -23.94
CA GLY A 168 61.37 -5.84 -25.19
C GLY A 168 61.67 -5.01 -26.44
N GLY A 169 61.44 -3.69 -26.40
CA GLY A 169 61.62 -2.77 -27.51
C GLY A 169 60.95 -1.42 -27.21
N GLY A 170 60.70 -0.61 -28.25
CA GLY A 170 60.00 0.67 -28.13
C GLY A 170 60.90 1.85 -27.75
N THR A 171 60.28 2.97 -27.38
CA THR A 171 60.98 4.25 -27.16
C THR A 171 60.65 4.91 -25.83
N GLY A 172 61.68 5.33 -25.07
CA GLY A 172 61.54 6.15 -23.87
C GLY A 172 60.82 5.48 -22.69
N HIS A 173 60.95 4.15 -22.53
CA HIS A 173 60.40 3.40 -21.41
C HIS A 173 61.23 3.51 -20.13
N ASP A 174 60.62 3.33 -18.97
CA ASP A 174 61.28 3.22 -17.67
C ASP A 174 60.82 1.96 -16.91
N ALA A 175 61.64 0.91 -16.93
CA ALA A 175 61.45 -0.32 -16.17
C ALA A 175 62.37 -0.33 -14.93
N SER A 176 61.93 0.34 -13.87
CA SER A 176 62.69 0.50 -12.62
C SER A 176 62.33 -0.50 -11.53
N GLY A 177 61.20 -1.21 -11.64
CA GLY A 177 60.80 -2.25 -10.70
C GLY A 177 61.59 -3.56 -10.88
N THR A 178 61.88 -4.28 -9.79
CA THR A 178 62.50 -5.61 -9.86
C THR A 178 61.58 -6.60 -10.59
N GLN A 179 62.12 -7.38 -11.52
CA GLN A 179 61.38 -8.32 -12.39
C GLN A 179 60.26 -7.66 -13.20
N SER A 180 60.34 -6.34 -13.42
CA SER A 180 59.37 -5.61 -14.23
C SER A 180 59.49 -5.95 -15.71
N THR A 181 58.38 -5.91 -16.44
CA THR A 181 58.36 -6.15 -17.89
C THR A 181 57.62 -5.02 -18.61
N ILE A 182 58.25 -4.49 -19.65
CA ILE A 182 57.63 -3.65 -20.67
C ILE A 182 57.85 -4.33 -22.02
N ALA A 183 56.80 -4.83 -22.66
CA ALA A 183 56.96 -5.56 -23.91
C ALA A 183 57.34 -4.65 -25.11
N GLY A 184 56.91 -3.39 -25.10
CA GLY A 184 57.26 -2.36 -26.09
C GLY A 184 56.36 -1.12 -26.03
N GLY A 185 56.32 -0.34 -27.12
CA GLY A 185 55.48 0.86 -27.25
C GLY A 185 56.26 2.17 -27.11
N ARG A 186 55.66 3.17 -26.46
CA ARG A 186 56.28 4.49 -26.21
C ARG A 186 55.97 5.04 -24.83
N SER A 187 56.99 5.50 -24.12
CA SER A 187 56.86 6.30 -22.89
C SER A 187 56.08 5.64 -21.75
N SER A 188 56.19 4.33 -21.60
CA SER A 188 55.57 3.59 -20.48
C SER A 188 56.54 3.42 -19.31
N THR A 189 56.00 3.40 -18.09
CA THR A 189 56.75 3.25 -16.84
C THR A 189 56.26 2.04 -16.05
N VAL A 190 57.19 1.22 -15.55
CA VAL A 190 56.92 0.13 -14.62
C VAL A 190 57.91 0.21 -13.46
N SER A 191 57.45 0.75 -12.34
CA SER A 191 58.20 0.80 -11.09
C SER A 191 57.79 -0.29 -10.09
N ALA A 192 56.72 -1.04 -10.40
CA ALA A 192 56.23 -2.13 -9.56
C ALA A 192 57.12 -3.37 -9.59
N THR A 193 57.27 -4.03 -8.44
CA THR A 193 57.93 -5.35 -8.35
C THR A 193 57.07 -6.38 -9.07
N VAL A 194 57.62 -7.14 -10.03
CA VAL A 194 56.86 -8.04 -10.93
C VAL A 194 55.75 -7.30 -11.70
N GLY A 195 55.91 -5.99 -11.92
CA GLY A 195 54.96 -5.19 -12.69
C GLY A 195 55.03 -5.48 -14.18
N THR A 196 53.91 -5.31 -14.90
CA THR A 196 53.87 -5.55 -16.35
C THR A 196 53.15 -4.43 -17.09
N VAL A 197 53.78 -3.93 -18.15
CA VAL A 197 53.12 -3.19 -19.23
C VAL A 197 53.26 -3.98 -20.53
N GLY A 198 52.14 -4.44 -21.10
CA GLY A 198 52.14 -5.24 -22.33
C GLY A 198 52.38 -4.43 -23.61
N GLY A 199 52.32 -3.10 -23.56
CA GLY A 199 52.57 -2.22 -24.71
C GLY A 199 51.90 -0.85 -24.59
N GLY A 200 51.71 -0.17 -25.72
CA GLY A 200 50.92 1.06 -25.81
C GLY A 200 51.72 2.35 -25.62
N ILE A 201 51.02 3.44 -25.29
CA ILE A 201 51.60 4.78 -25.16
C ILE A 201 51.32 5.32 -23.75
N GLY A 202 52.35 5.71 -23.00
CA GLY A 202 52.16 6.46 -21.76
C GLY A 202 51.56 5.67 -20.59
N ASN A 203 51.67 4.34 -20.59
CA ASN A 203 51.06 3.51 -19.54
C ASN A 203 51.97 3.41 -18.30
N THR A 204 51.38 3.39 -17.11
CA THR A 204 52.10 3.34 -15.84
C THR A 204 51.64 2.16 -14.98
N ALA A 205 52.55 1.26 -14.60
CA ALA A 205 52.33 0.23 -13.59
C ALA A 205 53.26 0.46 -12.39
N SER A 206 52.75 1.12 -11.35
CA SER A 206 53.54 1.66 -10.24
C SER A 206 53.12 1.19 -8.85
N GLY A 207 52.29 0.14 -8.76
CA GLY A 207 51.95 -0.49 -7.49
C GLY A 207 53.16 -1.08 -6.77
N THR A 208 53.02 -1.42 -5.49
CA THR A 208 54.14 -2.02 -4.74
C THR A 208 54.51 -3.42 -5.26
N LEU A 209 53.51 -4.18 -5.74
CA LEU A 209 53.68 -5.55 -6.21
C LEU A 209 52.67 -5.89 -7.32
N ALA A 210 53.14 -6.48 -8.41
CA ALA A 210 52.36 -7.14 -9.45
C ALA A 210 51.21 -6.32 -10.07
N SER A 211 51.37 -4.99 -10.19
CA SER A 211 50.40 -4.19 -10.94
C SER A 211 50.60 -4.38 -12.45
N THR A 212 49.50 -4.44 -13.20
CA THR A 212 49.51 -4.82 -14.62
C THR A 212 48.70 -3.84 -15.45
N VAL A 213 49.28 -3.39 -16.56
CA VAL A 213 48.56 -2.71 -17.64
C VAL A 213 48.80 -3.49 -18.93
N ALA A 214 47.78 -4.15 -19.48
CA ALA A 214 48.00 -4.99 -20.66
C ALA A 214 48.32 -4.17 -21.94
N GLY A 215 47.92 -2.89 -22.01
CA GLY A 215 48.24 -1.98 -23.10
C GLY A 215 47.39 -0.70 -23.08
N GLY A 216 47.21 -0.07 -24.25
CA GLY A 216 46.36 1.13 -24.41
C GLY A 216 47.12 2.45 -24.32
N GLU A 217 46.40 3.54 -24.02
CA GLU A 217 46.95 4.90 -23.93
C GLU A 217 46.73 5.49 -22.53
N SER A 218 47.78 5.98 -21.89
CA SER A 218 47.71 6.73 -20.64
C SER A 218 46.97 6.03 -19.49
N ASN A 219 47.02 4.70 -19.42
CA ASN A 219 46.42 3.94 -18.32
C ASN A 219 47.37 3.83 -17.13
N THR A 220 46.83 3.85 -15.92
CA THR A 220 47.58 3.78 -14.66
C THR A 220 47.07 2.64 -13.77
N ALA A 221 47.97 1.73 -13.38
CA ALA A 221 47.74 0.73 -12.33
C ALA A 221 48.76 0.95 -11.20
N SER A 222 48.37 1.72 -10.18
CA SER A 222 49.30 2.29 -9.18
C SER A 222 49.20 1.66 -7.78
N ALA A 223 48.29 0.72 -7.57
CA ALA A 223 48.21 -0.07 -6.34
C ALA A 223 48.65 -1.53 -6.51
N SER A 224 48.93 -2.20 -5.38
CA SER A 224 49.33 -3.61 -5.35
C SER A 224 48.29 -4.50 -6.03
N ARG A 225 48.71 -5.30 -7.01
CA ARG A 225 47.87 -6.22 -7.79
C ARG A 225 46.73 -5.55 -8.56
N ALA A 226 46.77 -4.23 -8.74
CA ALA A 226 45.82 -3.50 -9.57
C ALA A 226 46.01 -3.89 -11.04
N THR A 227 44.92 -4.05 -11.78
CA THR A 227 44.96 -4.48 -13.18
C THR A 227 44.14 -3.55 -14.07
N VAL A 228 44.75 -3.09 -15.17
CA VAL A 228 44.07 -2.44 -16.28
C VAL A 228 44.24 -3.27 -17.54
N GLY A 229 43.15 -3.77 -18.12
CA GLY A 229 43.16 -4.60 -19.33
C GLY A 229 43.44 -3.82 -20.61
N GLY A 230 43.32 -2.49 -20.60
CA GLY A 230 43.65 -1.62 -21.73
C GLY A 230 42.81 -0.35 -21.76
N GLY A 231 42.53 0.16 -22.97
CA GLY A 231 41.72 1.35 -23.16
C GLY A 231 42.51 2.66 -23.09
N SER A 232 41.84 3.75 -22.73
CA SER A 232 42.45 5.08 -22.61
C SER A 232 42.21 5.65 -21.21
N THR A 233 43.24 6.24 -20.61
CA THR A 233 43.12 7.09 -19.40
C THR A 233 42.33 6.44 -18.25
N ASN A 234 42.47 5.13 -18.07
CA ASN A 234 41.88 4.40 -16.94
C ASN A 234 42.84 4.38 -15.75
N GLU A 235 42.30 4.43 -14.53
CA GLU A 235 43.05 4.54 -13.29
C GLU A 235 42.60 3.49 -12.26
N ALA A 236 43.45 2.49 -12.03
CA ALA A 236 43.26 1.45 -11.01
C ALA A 236 44.22 1.71 -9.82
N THR A 237 43.71 2.39 -8.79
CA THR A 237 44.47 2.87 -7.62
C THR A 237 44.09 2.15 -6.32
N GLY A 238 43.07 1.28 -6.33
CA GLY A 238 42.74 0.41 -5.19
C GLY A 238 43.57 -0.88 -5.19
N GLU A 239 43.91 -1.43 -4.02
CA GLU A 239 44.57 -2.74 -3.93
C GLU A 239 43.68 -3.83 -4.55
N ARG A 240 44.21 -4.70 -5.41
CA ARG A 240 43.45 -5.73 -6.17
C ARG A 240 42.32 -5.16 -7.06
N SER A 241 42.29 -3.85 -7.32
CA SER A 241 41.29 -3.25 -8.21
C SER A 241 41.47 -3.73 -9.65
N THR A 242 40.37 -3.79 -10.40
CA THR A 242 40.38 -4.24 -11.80
C THR A 242 39.57 -3.32 -12.69
N ILE A 243 40.17 -2.86 -13.78
CA ILE A 243 39.48 -2.22 -14.91
C ILE A 243 39.73 -3.07 -16.15
N SER A 244 38.70 -3.66 -16.73
CA SER A 244 38.90 -4.55 -17.89
C SER A 244 39.22 -3.77 -19.19
N GLY A 245 38.84 -2.49 -19.28
CA GLY A 245 39.16 -1.60 -20.41
C GLY A 245 38.30 -0.34 -20.40
N GLY A 246 38.05 0.24 -21.58
CA GLY A 246 37.21 1.44 -21.73
C GLY A 246 37.98 2.76 -21.69
N SER A 247 37.32 3.86 -21.34
CA SER A 247 37.94 5.19 -21.29
C SER A 247 37.58 5.94 -20.01
N HIS A 248 38.55 6.58 -19.34
CA HIS A 248 38.30 7.40 -18.15
C HIS A 248 37.56 6.67 -17.02
N ASN A 249 37.88 5.40 -16.79
CA ASN A 249 37.34 4.66 -15.65
C ASN A 249 38.30 4.76 -14.45
N ASP A 250 37.74 4.84 -13.24
CA ASP A 250 38.44 4.96 -11.95
C ASP A 250 37.99 3.81 -11.04
N ALA A 251 38.94 2.96 -10.62
CA ALA A 251 38.75 1.88 -9.66
C ALA A 251 39.71 2.09 -8.48
N SER A 252 39.28 2.89 -7.51
CA SER A 252 40.08 3.37 -6.39
C SER A 252 39.78 2.69 -5.05
N GLY A 253 38.64 2.00 -4.92
CA GLY A 253 38.35 1.18 -3.74
C GLY A 253 39.14 -0.14 -3.71
N GLU A 254 39.43 -0.69 -2.54
CA GLU A 254 40.04 -2.02 -2.42
C GLU A 254 39.17 -3.07 -3.11
N ALA A 255 39.75 -3.92 -3.96
CA ALA A 255 39.08 -4.96 -4.71
C ALA A 255 37.87 -4.45 -5.54
N SER A 256 37.84 -3.16 -5.87
CA SER A 256 36.82 -2.57 -6.74
C SER A 256 36.98 -3.05 -8.18
N THR A 257 35.86 -3.15 -8.89
CA THR A 257 35.85 -3.63 -10.28
C THR A 257 35.06 -2.71 -11.21
N VAL A 258 35.67 -2.35 -12.33
CA VAL A 258 35.00 -1.75 -13.48
C VAL A 258 35.13 -2.69 -14.69
N GLY A 259 34.00 -3.20 -15.18
CA GLY A 259 33.99 -4.11 -16.34
C GLY A 259 34.32 -3.44 -17.66
N GLY A 260 34.24 -2.10 -17.75
CA GLY A 260 34.59 -1.31 -18.92
C GLY A 260 33.72 -0.06 -19.04
N GLY A 261 33.47 0.39 -20.27
CA GLY A 261 32.62 1.57 -20.52
C GLY A 261 33.40 2.89 -20.44
N ARG A 262 32.71 3.98 -20.12
CA ARG A 262 33.32 5.32 -20.04
C ARG A 262 32.87 6.10 -18.81
N ASN A 263 33.79 6.77 -18.12
CA ASN A 263 33.48 7.61 -16.94
C ASN A 263 32.72 6.84 -15.85
N ASN A 264 33.27 5.69 -15.44
CA ASN A 264 32.74 4.91 -14.33
C ASN A 264 33.70 5.02 -13.13
N TYR A 265 33.15 5.27 -11.93
CA TYR A 265 33.89 5.55 -10.70
C TYR A 265 33.54 4.53 -9.61
N ALA A 266 34.31 3.44 -9.51
CA ALA A 266 34.17 2.41 -8.48
C ALA A 266 35.13 2.72 -7.31
N ARG A 267 34.67 3.55 -6.37
CA ARG A 267 35.50 4.13 -5.30
C ARG A 267 35.29 3.47 -3.93
N GLY A 268 34.17 2.79 -3.73
CA GLY A 268 33.92 2.02 -2.52
C GLY A 268 34.72 0.71 -2.49
N ASP A 269 35.16 0.27 -1.32
CA ASP A 269 35.80 -1.03 -1.18
C ASP A 269 34.81 -2.15 -1.57
N PHE A 270 35.28 -3.13 -2.33
CA PHE A 270 34.50 -4.22 -2.91
C PHE A 270 33.34 -3.75 -3.81
N SER A 271 33.38 -2.50 -4.28
CA SER A 271 32.36 -1.98 -5.19
C SER A 271 32.49 -2.55 -6.60
N THR A 272 31.38 -2.59 -7.33
CA THR A 272 31.36 -3.08 -8.72
C THR A 272 30.56 -2.16 -9.61
N ILE A 273 31.13 -1.79 -10.76
CA ILE A 273 30.41 -1.23 -11.90
C ILE A 273 30.63 -2.17 -13.09
N ALA A 274 29.57 -2.82 -13.57
CA ALA A 274 29.73 -3.79 -14.65
C ALA A 274 30.10 -3.13 -16.00
N GLY A 275 29.73 -1.87 -16.22
CA GLY A 275 30.09 -1.08 -17.40
C GLY A 275 29.17 0.12 -17.60
N GLY A 276 28.99 0.54 -18.86
CA GLY A 276 28.13 1.69 -19.21
C GLY A 276 28.86 3.03 -19.06
N GLY A 277 28.11 4.05 -18.62
CA GLY A 277 28.52 5.44 -18.48
C GLY A 277 28.33 6.24 -19.76
N SER A 278 28.87 7.47 -19.78
CA SER A 278 28.60 8.48 -20.82
C SER A 278 29.82 9.37 -21.04
N ASP A 279 29.90 10.01 -22.21
CA ASP A 279 30.89 11.06 -22.48
C ASP A 279 30.64 12.32 -21.62
N VAL A 280 29.40 12.52 -21.16
CA VAL A 280 28.99 13.66 -20.33
C VAL A 280 29.30 13.32 -18.86
N PRO A 281 30.13 14.12 -18.15
CA PRO A 281 30.49 13.83 -16.77
C PRO A 281 29.30 13.72 -15.80
N ALA A 282 28.22 14.46 -16.05
CA ALA A 282 26.99 14.38 -15.25
C ALA A 282 26.29 13.02 -15.34
N ASP A 283 26.51 12.28 -16.43
CA ASP A 283 25.90 10.97 -16.70
C ASP A 283 26.90 9.82 -16.37
N SER A 284 27.86 10.07 -15.49
CA SER A 284 28.82 9.05 -15.02
C SER A 284 28.15 8.08 -14.04
N ASN A 285 28.64 6.83 -13.99
CA ASN A 285 28.20 5.90 -12.95
C ASN A 285 29.13 5.95 -11.75
N TYR A 286 28.56 5.93 -10.54
CA TYR A 286 29.26 6.03 -9.27
C TYR A 286 28.90 4.84 -8.36
N ALA A 287 29.91 4.10 -7.91
CA ALA A 287 29.79 3.08 -6.87
C ALA A 287 30.73 3.46 -5.73
N GLU A 288 30.26 4.31 -4.82
CA GLU A 288 31.08 4.95 -3.78
C GLU A 288 30.97 4.24 -2.42
N GLY A 289 29.88 3.51 -2.19
CA GLY A 289 29.69 2.76 -0.95
C GLY A 289 30.49 1.46 -0.90
N ILE A 290 30.89 1.03 0.30
CA ILE A 290 31.49 -0.29 0.51
C ILE A 290 30.48 -1.38 0.10
N TYR A 291 30.87 -2.35 -0.72
CA TYR A 291 30.00 -3.38 -1.32
C TYR A 291 28.87 -2.82 -2.20
N SER A 292 28.99 -1.58 -2.70
CA SER A 292 27.99 -1.02 -3.62
C SER A 292 28.08 -1.66 -5.02
N THR A 293 26.96 -1.74 -5.72
CA THR A 293 26.90 -2.30 -7.07
C THR A 293 26.10 -1.39 -8.00
N VAL A 294 26.68 -1.11 -9.17
CA VAL A 294 25.97 -0.55 -10.33
C VAL A 294 26.06 -1.53 -11.50
N GLY A 295 24.93 -2.06 -11.94
CA GLY A 295 24.87 -3.06 -13.03
C GLY A 295 25.15 -2.47 -14.42
N GLY A 296 25.09 -1.15 -14.59
CA GLY A 296 25.40 -0.45 -15.84
C GLY A 296 24.55 0.80 -16.04
N GLY A 297 24.26 1.16 -17.30
CA GLY A 297 23.48 2.35 -17.61
C GLY A 297 24.30 3.63 -17.59
N ALA A 298 23.68 4.79 -17.36
CA ALA A 298 24.35 6.10 -17.32
C ALA A 298 23.79 6.99 -16.20
N GLY A 299 24.64 7.73 -15.50
CA GLY A 299 24.21 8.64 -14.42
C GLY A 299 23.76 7.94 -13.14
N ASN A 300 24.03 6.64 -12.98
CA ASN A 300 23.57 5.89 -11.81
C ASN A 300 24.54 6.03 -10.62
N GLY A 301 24.02 6.26 -9.42
CA GLY A 301 24.81 6.39 -8.18
C GLY A 301 24.40 5.37 -7.11
N ALA A 302 25.36 4.59 -6.62
CA ALA A 302 25.24 3.71 -5.47
C ALA A 302 26.23 4.21 -4.40
N THR A 303 25.80 5.16 -3.57
CA THR A 303 26.70 6.03 -2.79
C THR A 303 26.88 5.63 -1.33
N SER A 304 26.04 4.73 -0.81
CA SER A 304 26.14 4.22 0.57
C SER A 304 26.43 2.73 0.62
N GLY A 305 26.81 2.23 1.80
CA GLY A 305 27.22 0.84 1.99
C GLY A 305 26.14 -0.16 1.55
N ARG A 306 26.53 -1.20 0.81
CA ARG A 306 25.68 -2.30 0.34
C ARG A 306 24.50 -1.86 -0.53
N THR A 307 24.59 -0.69 -1.16
CA THR A 307 23.58 -0.22 -2.11
C THR A 307 23.64 -0.96 -3.43
N THR A 308 22.51 -1.11 -4.11
CA THR A 308 22.45 -1.73 -5.44
C THR A 308 21.62 -0.88 -6.38
N VAL A 309 22.21 -0.51 -7.53
CA VAL A 309 21.47 0.01 -8.69
C VAL A 309 21.64 -0.98 -9.83
N GLY A 310 20.57 -1.66 -10.24
CA GLY A 310 20.64 -2.68 -11.30
C GLY A 310 21.01 -2.10 -12.67
N GLY A 311 20.70 -0.83 -12.94
CA GLY A 311 21.06 -0.10 -14.16
C GLY A 311 20.09 1.05 -14.42
N GLY A 312 19.84 1.35 -15.70
CA GLY A 312 18.94 2.43 -16.10
C GLY A 312 19.66 3.76 -16.27
N ARG A 313 18.94 4.87 -16.04
CA ARG A 313 19.53 6.20 -16.14
C ARG A 313 19.18 7.08 -14.94
N ASP A 314 20.16 7.82 -14.43
CA ASP A 314 19.99 8.83 -13.37
C ASP A 314 19.38 8.29 -12.06
N ASN A 315 19.58 7.00 -11.73
CA ASN A 315 19.07 6.43 -10.49
C ASN A 315 20.07 6.56 -9.34
N ILE A 316 19.62 6.96 -8.15
CA ILE A 316 20.48 7.20 -6.98
C ILE A 316 20.00 6.39 -5.77
N ALA A 317 20.77 5.38 -5.39
CA ALA A 317 20.63 4.66 -4.12
C ALA A 317 21.66 5.18 -3.11
N SER A 318 21.20 5.92 -2.10
CA SER A 318 22.05 6.58 -1.09
C SER A 318 21.74 6.17 0.35
N GLY A 319 20.67 5.42 0.60
CA GLY A 319 20.41 4.79 1.89
C GLY A 319 21.26 3.55 2.12
N TYR A 320 21.66 3.25 3.36
CA TYR A 320 22.37 1.99 3.64
C TYR A 320 21.53 0.79 3.24
N THR A 321 22.08 -0.14 2.44
CA THR A 321 21.37 -1.28 1.83
C THR A 321 20.19 -0.93 0.91
N ALA A 322 20.06 0.33 0.49
CA ALA A 322 19.00 0.74 -0.44
C ALA A 322 19.16 0.07 -1.82
N THR A 323 18.04 -0.22 -2.47
CA THR A 323 18.02 -0.93 -3.75
C THR A 323 17.15 -0.21 -4.78
N ILE A 324 17.70 -0.01 -5.98
CA ILE A 324 16.94 0.40 -7.16
C ILE A 324 17.19 -0.64 -8.25
N ALA A 325 16.16 -1.35 -8.71
CA ALA A 325 16.38 -2.40 -9.72
C ALA A 325 16.72 -1.82 -11.11
N GLY A 326 16.25 -0.61 -11.42
CA GLY A 326 16.54 0.12 -12.66
C GLY A 326 15.59 1.29 -12.89
N GLY A 327 15.38 1.68 -14.15
CA GLY A 327 14.45 2.75 -14.53
C GLY A 327 15.13 4.08 -14.83
N TYR A 328 14.38 5.18 -14.71
CA TYR A 328 14.85 6.53 -14.98
C TYR A 328 14.62 7.46 -13.78
N ASN A 329 15.66 8.14 -13.31
CA ASN A 329 15.55 9.20 -12.30
C ASN A 329 14.84 8.75 -11.01
N ASN A 330 15.13 7.54 -10.51
CA ASN A 330 14.59 7.07 -9.24
C ASN A 330 15.58 7.33 -8.08
N SER A 331 15.07 7.56 -6.87
CA SER A 331 15.85 7.79 -5.67
C SER A 331 15.42 6.85 -4.54
N ALA A 332 16.39 6.25 -3.85
CA ALA A 332 16.19 5.43 -2.65
C ALA A 332 17.19 5.87 -1.58
N SER A 333 16.77 6.72 -0.65
CA SER A 333 17.68 7.57 0.13
C SER A 333 17.84 7.22 1.61
N ASP A 334 16.92 6.44 2.19
CA ASP A 334 17.03 6.00 3.59
C ASP A 334 17.29 4.49 3.69
N GLN A 335 17.66 4.00 4.88
CA GLN A 335 18.08 2.64 5.12
C GLN A 335 16.98 1.65 4.73
N TYR A 336 17.39 0.60 4.02
CA TYR A 336 16.49 -0.45 3.51
C TYR A 336 15.39 0.02 2.54
N SER A 337 15.44 1.28 2.08
CA SER A 337 14.49 1.77 1.08
C SER A 337 14.67 1.03 -0.25
N SER A 338 13.57 0.84 -0.99
CA SER A 338 13.62 0.13 -2.26
C SER A 338 12.70 0.73 -3.33
N VAL A 339 13.23 0.76 -4.56
CA VAL A 339 12.47 1.10 -5.76
C VAL A 339 12.63 -0.03 -6.79
N GLY A 340 11.53 -0.69 -7.13
CA GLY A 340 11.53 -1.78 -8.11
C GLY A 340 11.78 -1.33 -9.56
N GLY A 341 11.58 -0.05 -9.87
CA GLY A 341 11.86 0.55 -11.17
C GLY A 341 10.96 1.74 -11.47
N GLY A 342 10.67 1.99 -12.75
CA GLY A 342 9.80 3.09 -13.18
C GLY A 342 10.54 4.39 -13.42
N SER A 343 9.85 5.52 -13.28
CA SER A 343 10.39 6.85 -13.59
C SER A 343 10.07 7.86 -12.50
N GLY A 344 11.09 8.55 -11.95
CA GLY A 344 10.86 9.66 -11.02
C GLY A 344 10.34 9.24 -9.65
N ASN A 345 10.52 7.97 -9.24
CA ASN A 345 10.04 7.51 -7.93
C ASN A 345 11.06 7.82 -6.83
N ILE A 346 10.59 8.23 -5.64
CA ILE A 346 11.41 8.64 -4.50
C ILE A 346 11.00 7.82 -3.27
N ALA A 347 11.84 6.91 -2.81
CA ALA A 347 11.66 6.20 -1.54
C ALA A 347 12.60 6.79 -0.49
N SER A 348 12.09 7.69 0.35
CA SER A 348 12.90 8.46 1.29
C SER A 348 12.69 8.09 2.76
N GLY A 349 11.65 7.32 3.10
CA GLY A 349 11.44 6.80 4.45
C GLY A 349 12.25 5.54 4.78
N PHE A 350 12.57 5.33 6.06
CA PHE A 350 13.18 4.09 6.54
C PHE A 350 12.33 2.87 6.16
N MET A 351 12.90 1.88 5.46
CA MET A 351 12.17 0.72 4.91
C MET A 351 11.04 1.06 3.93
N ALA A 352 10.99 2.28 3.38
CA ALA A 352 9.99 2.64 2.38
C ALA A 352 10.16 1.84 1.08
N THR A 353 9.05 1.46 0.45
CA THR A 353 9.05 0.61 -0.75
C THR A 353 8.15 1.18 -1.83
N ILE A 354 8.69 1.33 -3.03
CA ILE A 354 7.93 1.64 -4.24
C ILE A 354 8.18 0.54 -5.26
N ALA A 355 7.16 -0.25 -5.59
CA ALA A 355 7.35 -1.36 -6.53
C ALA A 355 7.62 -0.88 -7.98
N GLY A 356 7.13 0.30 -8.36
CA GLY A 356 7.37 0.93 -9.66
C GLY A 356 6.43 2.10 -9.94
N GLY A 357 6.14 2.36 -11.21
CA GLY A 357 5.23 3.46 -11.62
C GLY A 357 5.98 4.75 -11.96
N GLN A 358 5.28 5.88 -11.90
CA GLN A 358 5.82 7.19 -12.24
C GLN A 358 5.56 8.23 -11.16
N ASN A 359 6.60 8.97 -10.75
CA ASN A 359 6.49 10.10 -9.82
C ASN A 359 5.78 9.72 -8.51
N ASN A 360 6.05 8.54 -7.95
CA ASN A 360 5.54 8.17 -6.63
C ASN A 360 6.58 8.52 -5.55
N GLU A 361 6.12 8.94 -4.38
CA GLU A 361 6.94 9.39 -3.26
C GLU A 361 6.53 8.66 -1.98
N ALA A 362 7.45 7.92 -1.37
CA ALA A 362 7.22 7.14 -0.14
C ALA A 362 8.19 7.65 0.95
N ASP A 363 7.70 8.59 1.74
CA ASP A 363 8.49 9.35 2.72
C ASP A 363 8.28 8.84 4.15
N GLY A 364 7.14 8.22 4.43
CA GLY A 364 6.86 7.62 5.72
C GLY A 364 7.74 6.41 6.02
N THR A 365 8.10 6.22 7.29
CA THR A 365 8.73 4.98 7.76
C THR A 365 7.85 3.78 7.42
N GLU A 366 8.40 2.76 6.78
CA GLU A 366 7.69 1.56 6.31
C GLU A 366 6.51 1.87 5.35
N ALA A 367 6.49 3.05 4.71
CA ALA A 367 5.48 3.39 3.72
C ALA A 367 5.63 2.53 2.46
N ALA A 368 4.50 2.17 1.85
CA ALA A 368 4.48 1.26 0.70
C ALA A 368 3.59 1.79 -0.43
N ILE A 369 4.17 1.91 -1.62
CA ILE A 369 3.44 2.22 -2.85
C ILE A 369 3.61 1.07 -3.85
N GLY A 370 2.50 0.42 -4.19
CA GLY A 370 2.48 -0.69 -5.14
C GLY A 370 2.70 -0.27 -6.60
N GLY A 371 2.49 1.00 -6.93
CA GLY A 371 2.76 1.59 -8.24
C GLY A 371 1.83 2.75 -8.56
N GLY A 372 1.57 2.99 -9.85
CA GLY A 372 0.69 4.08 -10.29
C GLY A 372 1.44 5.37 -10.65
N ASN A 373 0.73 6.49 -10.61
CA ASN A 373 1.25 7.80 -11.03
C ASN A 373 0.99 8.89 -9.98
N GLY A 374 2.03 9.58 -9.51
CA GLY A 374 1.85 10.76 -8.65
C GLY A 374 1.33 10.45 -7.25
N ASN A 375 1.55 9.26 -6.70
CA ASN A 375 1.08 8.93 -5.35
C ASN A 375 2.13 9.28 -4.30
N THR A 376 1.71 9.81 -3.15
CA THR A 376 2.55 10.22 -2.04
C THR A 376 2.12 9.52 -0.75
N ALA A 377 3.04 8.85 -0.06
CA ALA A 377 2.79 8.13 1.19
C ALA A 377 3.72 8.66 2.31
N ASP A 378 3.27 9.71 3.00
CA ASP A 378 4.04 10.39 4.05
C ASP A 378 3.83 9.78 5.45
N GLY A 379 2.66 9.17 5.67
CA GLY A 379 2.32 8.55 6.94
C GLY A 379 3.20 7.34 7.23
N SER A 380 3.63 7.19 8.48
CA SER A 380 4.31 5.96 8.92
C SER A 380 3.41 4.75 8.67
N ARG A 381 3.91 3.73 7.97
CA ARG A 381 3.15 2.54 7.53
C ARG A 381 1.94 2.85 6.65
N ALA A 382 1.92 4.01 5.99
CA ALA A 382 0.91 4.31 4.99
C ALA A 382 1.06 3.37 3.78
N ALA A 383 -0.07 2.98 3.20
CA ALA A 383 -0.11 2.06 2.07
C ALA A 383 -0.96 2.61 0.93
N ILE A 384 -0.38 2.62 -0.27
CA ILE A 384 -1.06 2.93 -1.52
C ILE A 384 -0.83 1.77 -2.49
N PRO A 385 -1.77 0.81 -2.61
CA PRO A 385 -1.60 -0.33 -3.53
C PRO A 385 -1.43 0.09 -5.00
N GLY A 386 -1.93 1.28 -5.37
CA GLY A 386 -1.74 1.90 -6.68
C GLY A 386 -2.80 2.96 -6.96
N GLY A 387 -2.84 3.42 -8.21
CA GLY A 387 -3.76 4.47 -8.65
C GLY A 387 -3.04 5.75 -9.06
N GLN A 388 -3.73 6.88 -8.99
CA GLN A 388 -3.18 8.16 -9.40
C GLN A 388 -3.46 9.25 -8.37
N ASN A 389 -2.45 10.09 -8.07
CA ASN A 389 -2.57 11.28 -7.23
C ASN A 389 -3.16 11.01 -5.84
N ASN A 390 -2.89 9.86 -5.22
CA ASN A 390 -3.32 9.60 -3.84
C ASN A 390 -2.28 10.13 -2.84
N GLU A 391 -2.71 10.75 -1.76
CA GLU A 391 -1.86 11.34 -0.72
C GLU A 391 -2.21 10.75 0.65
N ALA A 392 -1.37 9.83 1.14
CA ALA A 392 -1.59 9.09 2.38
C ALA A 392 -0.72 9.64 3.52
N SER A 393 -1.15 10.73 4.15
CA SER A 393 -0.35 11.43 5.18
C SER A 393 -0.56 10.93 6.61
N GLY A 394 -1.69 10.28 6.91
CA GLY A 394 -1.95 9.71 8.24
C GLY A 394 -1.20 8.39 8.46
N ALA A 395 -0.75 8.11 9.69
CA ALA A 395 -0.07 6.85 9.98
C ALA A 395 -1.03 5.66 9.82
N TYR A 396 -0.54 4.53 9.31
CA TYR A 396 -1.35 3.34 9.00
C TYR A 396 -2.52 3.58 8.03
N SER A 397 -2.50 4.68 7.27
CA SER A 397 -3.58 4.97 6.33
C SER A 397 -3.52 4.09 5.07
N LEU A 398 -4.69 3.83 4.47
CA LEU A 398 -4.82 3.04 3.25
C LEU A 398 -5.59 3.82 2.18
N LEU A 399 -4.94 4.04 1.03
CA LEU A 399 -5.56 4.76 -0.09
C LEU A 399 -5.47 3.97 -1.38
N ALA A 400 -6.53 4.01 -2.19
CA ALA A 400 -6.54 3.40 -3.51
C ALA A 400 -7.50 4.12 -4.47
N GLY A 401 -7.06 4.32 -5.71
CA GLY A 401 -7.89 4.91 -6.76
C GLY A 401 -7.33 6.22 -7.30
N LEU A 402 -8.16 7.25 -7.45
CA LEU A 402 -7.79 8.54 -8.06
C LEU A 402 -8.02 9.69 -7.08
N SER A 403 -6.99 10.48 -6.79
CA SER A 403 -7.12 11.74 -6.06
C SER A 403 -7.75 11.59 -4.66
N ASN A 404 -7.40 10.52 -3.94
CA ASN A 404 -7.81 10.36 -2.54
C ASN A 404 -6.77 10.96 -1.60
N THR A 405 -7.20 11.49 -0.46
CA THR A 405 -6.29 12.12 0.53
C THR A 405 -6.64 11.67 1.95
N THR A 406 -5.61 11.43 2.76
CA THR A 406 -5.73 11.40 4.22
C THR A 406 -4.89 12.51 4.81
N HIS A 407 -5.41 13.22 5.80
CA HIS A 407 -4.65 14.29 6.46
C HIS A 407 -3.56 13.71 7.37
N ALA A 408 -2.56 14.53 7.72
CA ALA A 408 -1.45 14.11 8.58
C ALA A 408 -1.92 13.61 9.97
N GLU A 409 -2.98 14.20 10.53
CA GLU A 409 -3.59 13.73 11.78
C GLU A 409 -4.53 12.53 11.64
N ALA A 410 -4.75 12.02 10.42
CA ALA A 410 -5.75 10.98 10.15
C ALA A 410 -5.18 9.56 10.30
N ASP A 411 -4.67 9.23 11.49
CA ASP A 411 -4.15 7.90 11.76
C ASP A 411 -5.22 6.81 11.59
N TYR A 412 -4.84 5.64 11.05
CA TYR A 412 -5.72 4.49 10.78
C TYR A 412 -6.90 4.79 9.85
N SER A 413 -6.80 5.83 9.02
CA SER A 413 -7.85 6.23 8.09
C SER A 413 -7.78 5.48 6.76
N MET A 414 -8.89 5.50 6.02
CA MET A 414 -8.99 4.85 4.71
C MET A 414 -9.74 5.72 3.71
N ALA A 415 -9.20 5.90 2.51
CA ALA A 415 -9.88 6.59 1.42
C ALA A 415 -9.75 5.82 0.09
N VAL A 416 -10.88 5.34 -0.45
CA VAL A 416 -10.88 4.49 -1.65
C VAL A 416 -11.93 4.93 -2.66
N GLY A 417 -11.50 5.08 -3.91
CA GLY A 417 -12.35 5.50 -5.02
C GLY A 417 -11.80 6.74 -5.71
N ARG A 418 -12.62 7.76 -5.88
CA ARG A 418 -12.25 9.01 -6.54
C ARG A 418 -12.55 10.24 -5.69
N ASP A 419 -11.59 11.16 -5.59
CA ASP A 419 -11.75 12.48 -4.97
C ASP A 419 -12.23 12.41 -3.49
N ASN A 420 -11.82 11.37 -2.74
CA ASN A 420 -12.25 11.18 -1.34
C ASN A 420 -11.24 11.74 -0.34
N ILE A 421 -11.72 12.21 0.80
CA ILE A 421 -10.89 12.71 1.90
C ILE A 421 -11.29 12.03 3.21
N ALA A 422 -10.33 11.41 3.90
CA ALA A 422 -10.50 11.00 5.30
C ALA A 422 -9.57 11.83 6.19
N GLY A 423 -10.14 12.81 6.88
CA GLY A 423 -9.39 13.92 7.52
C GLY A 423 -9.23 13.83 9.03
N ARG A 424 -9.57 12.70 9.66
CA ARG A 424 -9.45 12.48 11.12
C ARG A 424 -9.05 11.03 11.45
N PRO A 425 -8.59 10.75 12.69
CA PRO A 425 -8.29 9.39 13.10
C PRO A 425 -9.48 8.45 12.89
N TYR A 426 -9.20 7.25 12.38
CA TYR A 426 -10.18 6.20 12.08
C TYR A 426 -11.30 6.59 11.10
N ALA A 427 -11.15 7.71 10.38
CA ALA A 427 -12.09 8.15 9.37
C ALA A 427 -12.03 7.25 8.12
N VAL A 428 -13.19 6.99 7.51
CA VAL A 428 -13.30 6.18 6.30
C VAL A 428 -14.12 6.92 5.25
N ALA A 429 -13.56 7.08 4.05
CA ALA A 429 -14.21 7.70 2.91
C ALA A 429 -14.18 6.77 1.69
N LEU A 430 -15.34 6.29 1.21
CA LEU A 430 -15.39 5.33 0.08
C LEU A 430 -16.39 5.77 -1.00
N GLY A 431 -15.93 5.84 -2.24
CA GLY A 431 -16.79 6.13 -3.39
C GLY A 431 -16.29 7.31 -4.22
N ASN A 432 -17.19 8.25 -4.52
CA ASN A 432 -16.91 9.41 -5.34
C ASN A 432 -17.18 10.70 -4.55
N PHE A 433 -16.17 11.51 -4.32
CA PHE A 433 -16.29 12.78 -3.59
C PHE A 433 -16.83 12.61 -2.15
N CYS A 434 -16.39 11.57 -1.44
CA CYS A 434 -16.77 11.36 -0.04
C CYS A 434 -15.79 12.04 0.92
N LEU A 435 -16.32 12.74 1.91
CA LEU A 435 -15.55 13.55 2.85
C LEU A 435 -15.83 13.11 4.30
N SER A 436 -14.87 12.47 4.95
CA SER A 436 -15.01 11.99 6.33
C SER A 436 -14.16 12.84 7.28
N PHE A 437 -14.79 13.78 8.00
CA PHE A 437 -14.12 14.73 8.90
C PHE A 437 -14.47 14.57 10.39
N GLY A 438 -15.31 13.60 10.75
CA GLY A 438 -15.49 13.18 12.15
C GLY A 438 -14.45 12.12 12.56
N GLU A 439 -14.02 12.13 13.82
CA GLU A 439 -13.22 11.01 14.36
C GLU A 439 -14.08 9.74 14.38
N SER A 440 -13.50 8.60 13.98
CA SER A 440 -14.22 7.32 13.89
C SER A 440 -15.51 7.41 13.07
N SER A 441 -15.50 8.20 11.99
CA SER A 441 -16.67 8.43 11.14
C SER A 441 -16.55 7.77 9.77
N PHE A 442 -17.68 7.61 9.07
CA PHE A 442 -17.76 6.85 7.84
C PHE A 442 -18.59 7.60 6.78
N ALA A 443 -17.97 8.02 5.67
CA ALA A 443 -18.63 8.69 4.55
C ALA A 443 -18.56 7.82 3.30
N VAL A 444 -19.71 7.37 2.77
CA VAL A 444 -19.73 6.42 1.64
C VAL A 444 -20.78 6.74 0.59
N GLY A 445 -20.41 6.56 -0.69
CA GLY A 445 -21.29 6.70 -1.84
C GLY A 445 -20.85 7.79 -2.80
N ASP A 446 -21.71 8.77 -3.04
CA ASP A 446 -21.48 9.87 -3.97
C ASP A 446 -21.78 11.22 -3.28
N HIS A 447 -20.78 12.09 -3.14
CA HIS A 447 -20.90 13.39 -2.46
C HIS A 447 -21.40 13.30 -1.00
N SER A 448 -21.15 12.18 -0.31
CA SER A 448 -21.53 12.00 1.10
C SER A 448 -20.45 12.52 2.07
N GLN A 449 -20.86 13.11 3.19
CA GLN A 449 -19.97 13.83 4.08
C GLN A 449 -20.29 13.64 5.57
N THR A 450 -19.26 13.47 6.40
CA THR A 450 -19.32 13.71 7.85
C THR A 450 -18.54 14.99 8.17
N PHE A 451 -19.09 15.84 9.02
CA PHE A 451 -18.48 17.14 9.34
C PHE A 451 -17.48 17.06 10.50
N ILE A 452 -16.65 18.10 10.63
CA ILE A 452 -15.75 18.25 11.77
C ILE A 452 -16.58 18.29 13.06
N GLY A 453 -16.27 17.40 14.00
CA GLY A 453 -17.01 17.27 15.27
C GLY A 453 -18.19 16.29 15.20
N ALA A 454 -18.56 15.81 14.01
CA ALA A 454 -19.50 14.69 13.84
C ALA A 454 -18.81 13.35 14.15
N ASN A 455 -18.24 13.22 15.35
CA ASN A 455 -17.53 12.01 15.76
C ASN A 455 -18.50 10.83 15.86
N TYR A 456 -18.02 9.62 15.55
CA TYR A 456 -18.83 8.39 15.59
C TYR A 456 -20.08 8.46 14.70
N SER A 457 -20.01 9.16 13.57
CA SER A 457 -21.13 9.33 12.64
C SER A 457 -20.96 8.55 11.34
N VAL A 458 -22.08 8.31 10.66
CA VAL A 458 -22.14 7.63 9.36
C VAL A 458 -22.98 8.47 8.40
N ALA A 459 -22.43 8.75 7.22
CA ALA A 459 -23.12 9.35 6.09
C ALA A 459 -23.01 8.43 4.87
N MET A 460 -24.13 7.90 4.40
CA MET A 460 -24.14 6.88 3.34
C MET A 460 -25.16 7.19 2.25
N GLY A 461 -24.75 7.04 0.99
CA GLY A 461 -25.60 7.19 -0.18
C GLY A 461 -25.20 8.36 -1.07
N ARG A 462 -26.19 9.04 -1.66
CA ARG A 462 -25.96 10.22 -2.51
C ARG A 462 -26.37 11.50 -1.77
N ASN A 463 -25.41 12.41 -1.59
CA ASN A 463 -25.58 13.65 -0.82
C ASN A 463 -26.09 13.44 0.64
N ALA A 464 -25.58 12.42 1.35
CA ALA A 464 -25.86 12.23 2.78
C ALA A 464 -24.88 13.03 3.64
N PHE A 465 -25.38 13.83 4.59
CA PHE A 465 -24.60 14.79 5.36
C PHE A 465 -24.80 14.56 6.87
N ALA A 466 -23.80 14.01 7.55
CA ALA A 466 -23.80 13.83 9.00
C ALA A 466 -23.10 15.01 9.69
N GLU A 467 -23.89 15.95 10.21
CA GLU A 467 -23.39 17.20 10.78
C GLU A 467 -23.10 17.14 12.28
N GLN A 468 -23.71 16.20 13.02
CA GLN A 468 -23.56 16.08 14.47
C GLN A 468 -23.00 14.71 14.88
N ALA A 469 -22.45 14.65 16.11
CA ALA A 469 -21.88 13.43 16.66
C ALA A 469 -22.92 12.32 16.87
N GLY A 470 -22.51 11.07 16.65
CA GLY A 470 -23.33 9.87 16.86
C GLY A 470 -24.48 9.70 15.88
N THR A 471 -24.47 10.44 14.76
CA THR A 471 -25.58 10.41 13.79
C THR A 471 -25.38 9.32 12.73
N PHE A 472 -26.47 8.73 12.28
CA PHE A 472 -26.51 7.84 11.13
C PHE A 472 -27.45 8.44 10.09
N VAL A 473 -26.91 8.76 8.92
CA VAL A 473 -27.63 9.38 7.80
C VAL A 473 -27.54 8.46 6.59
N PHE A 474 -28.69 7.96 6.13
CA PHE A 474 -28.80 7.24 4.86
C PHE A 474 -29.62 8.05 3.86
N ALA A 475 -29.07 8.29 2.69
CA ALA A 475 -29.76 8.93 1.57
C ALA A 475 -29.85 7.97 0.38
N ASP A 476 -31.06 7.81 -0.17
CA ASP A 476 -31.27 7.07 -1.42
C ASP A 476 -30.57 7.70 -2.64
N SER A 477 -30.86 7.19 -3.83
CA SER A 477 -30.24 7.63 -5.09
C SER A 477 -30.62 9.04 -5.55
N THR A 478 -31.50 9.75 -4.84
CA THR A 478 -31.94 11.08 -5.23
C THR A 478 -30.82 12.11 -5.07
N ASP A 479 -30.73 13.03 -6.02
CA ASP A 479 -29.73 14.11 -6.02
C ASP A 479 -30.21 15.31 -5.21
N ALA A 480 -30.49 15.06 -3.93
CA ALA A 480 -30.93 16.07 -3.00
C ALA A 480 -30.14 15.95 -1.70
N LEU A 481 -29.80 17.08 -1.09
CA LEU A 481 -29.16 17.10 0.23
C LEU A 481 -30.05 16.39 1.26
N PHE A 482 -29.44 15.59 2.13
CA PHE A 482 -30.11 15.02 3.30
C PHE A 482 -29.17 15.06 4.49
N ASP A 483 -29.46 15.94 5.44
CA ASP A 483 -28.57 16.29 6.53
C ASP A 483 -29.20 16.10 7.91
N SER A 484 -28.35 15.81 8.90
CA SER A 484 -28.75 15.73 10.31
C SER A 484 -28.75 17.12 10.96
N HIS A 485 -29.68 17.36 11.89
CA HIS A 485 -29.76 18.63 12.65
C HIS A 485 -29.68 18.45 14.17
N ALA A 486 -29.39 17.24 14.65
CA ALA A 486 -29.26 16.93 16.07
C ALA A 486 -28.27 15.78 16.31
N PRO A 487 -27.57 15.73 17.45
CA PRO A 487 -26.70 14.61 17.79
C PRO A 487 -27.50 13.33 18.07
N ASN A 488 -26.87 12.17 17.87
CA ASN A 488 -27.42 10.84 18.17
C ASN A 488 -28.74 10.51 17.46
N VAL A 489 -28.93 11.01 16.24
CA VAL A 489 -30.11 10.67 15.42
C VAL A 489 -29.81 9.59 14.40
N PHE A 490 -30.80 8.75 14.14
CA PHE A 490 -30.82 7.82 13.01
C PHE A 490 -31.87 8.32 12.02
N ILE A 491 -31.43 8.82 10.87
CA ILE A 491 -32.32 9.38 9.85
C ILE A 491 -32.08 8.69 8.50
N VAL A 492 -33.18 8.40 7.81
CA VAL A 492 -33.18 7.66 6.54
C VAL A 492 -34.10 8.37 5.55
N ARG A 493 -33.56 8.71 4.38
CA ARG A 493 -34.35 9.02 3.19
C ARG A 493 -34.34 7.81 2.27
N ALA A 494 -35.49 7.16 2.16
CA ALA A 494 -35.72 6.05 1.26
C ALA A 494 -37.06 6.23 0.55
N ALA A 495 -37.07 6.75 -0.69
CA ALA A 495 -38.29 6.98 -1.46
C ALA A 495 -39.13 5.71 -1.70
N GLY A 496 -38.51 4.52 -1.65
CA GLY A 496 -39.19 3.23 -1.71
C GLY A 496 -39.71 2.70 -0.37
N GLY A 497 -39.44 3.41 0.74
CA GLY A 497 -39.77 3.02 2.10
C GLY A 497 -38.63 2.31 2.85
N VAL A 498 -38.81 2.14 4.17
CA VAL A 498 -37.87 1.42 5.06
C VAL A 498 -38.49 0.10 5.49
N GLY A 499 -37.80 -1.02 5.22
CA GLY A 499 -38.25 -2.37 5.61
C GLY A 499 -37.47 -2.94 6.78
N LEU A 500 -38.17 -3.44 7.79
CA LEU A 500 -37.65 -4.26 8.88
C LEU A 500 -38.28 -5.65 8.79
N GLY A 501 -37.51 -6.64 8.33
CA GLY A 501 -38.03 -7.99 8.06
C GLY A 501 -38.76 -8.15 6.72
N THR A 502 -38.91 -7.08 5.93
CA THR A 502 -39.45 -7.11 4.56
C THR A 502 -38.46 -6.56 3.55
N ASP A 503 -38.39 -7.16 2.36
CA ASP A 503 -37.59 -6.70 1.21
C ASP A 503 -38.37 -5.78 0.25
N ASN A 504 -39.69 -5.61 0.47
CA ASN A 504 -40.54 -4.72 -0.30
C ASN A 504 -41.49 -3.91 0.62
N PRO A 505 -41.04 -2.74 1.10
CA PRO A 505 -41.87 -1.84 1.92
C PRO A 505 -43.04 -1.21 1.17
N ASN A 506 -43.10 -1.31 -0.17
CA ASN A 506 -44.13 -0.72 -1.04
C ASN A 506 -44.36 0.79 -0.78
N GLY A 507 -43.29 1.56 -0.55
CA GLY A 507 -43.39 3.01 -0.31
C GLY A 507 -43.84 3.40 1.10
N LYS A 508 -44.04 2.46 2.02
CA LYS A 508 -44.34 2.75 3.43
C LYS A 508 -43.13 3.39 4.11
N ALA A 509 -43.36 4.48 4.86
CA ALA A 509 -42.29 5.16 5.61
C ALA A 509 -41.51 4.19 6.53
N LEU A 510 -42.23 3.31 7.23
CA LEU A 510 -41.68 2.19 7.98
C LEU A 510 -42.59 0.96 7.82
N ALA A 511 -42.05 -0.16 7.37
CA ALA A 511 -42.73 -1.45 7.25
C ALA A 511 -42.04 -2.49 8.13
N ILE A 512 -42.77 -3.12 9.05
CA ILE A 512 -42.26 -4.15 9.97
C ILE A 512 -42.99 -5.46 9.64
N ASP A 513 -42.24 -6.51 9.32
CA ASP A 513 -42.78 -7.87 9.21
C ASP A 513 -42.91 -8.45 10.64
N ASN A 514 -44.11 -8.90 11.01
CA ASN A 514 -44.54 -9.34 12.37
C ASN A 514 -45.10 -8.22 13.27
N GLU A 515 -44.50 -8.02 14.46
CA GLU A 515 -45.09 -7.26 15.58
C GLU A 515 -44.13 -6.16 16.05
N PHE A 516 -44.67 -4.97 16.35
CA PHE A 516 -43.92 -3.88 16.99
C PHE A 516 -44.12 -3.93 18.51
N THR A 517 -43.28 -4.68 19.22
CA THR A 517 -43.32 -4.77 20.69
C THR A 517 -42.40 -3.70 21.31
N GLY A 518 -42.98 -2.63 21.86
CA GLY A 518 -42.25 -1.63 22.63
C GLY A 518 -42.66 -1.64 24.11
N SER A 519 -41.70 -1.63 25.04
CA SER A 519 -42.00 -1.36 26.46
C SER A 519 -42.11 0.15 26.67
N GLY A 520 -43.32 0.70 26.57
CA GLY A 520 -43.59 2.14 26.72
C GLY A 520 -44.77 2.60 25.86
N ASN A 521 -45.06 3.89 25.91
CA ASN A 521 -46.07 4.49 25.03
C ASN A 521 -45.52 4.53 23.59
N VAL A 522 -46.25 3.94 22.65
CA VAL A 522 -46.03 4.17 21.22
C VAL A 522 -46.74 5.48 20.87
N MET A 523 -46.04 6.62 20.93
CA MET A 523 -46.58 7.88 20.43
C MET A 523 -46.49 7.90 18.90
N LEU A 524 -47.63 7.70 18.24
CA LEU A 524 -47.80 7.91 16.81
C LEU A 524 -48.21 9.39 16.61
N ASP A 525 -47.24 10.27 16.40
CA ASP A 525 -47.52 11.65 15.99
C ASP A 525 -47.87 11.64 14.49
N LEU A 526 -49.16 11.50 14.19
CA LEU A 526 -49.67 11.30 12.83
C LEU A 526 -50.52 12.51 12.42
N ASN A 527 -50.15 13.11 11.29
CA ASN A 527 -51.00 14.07 10.57
C ASN A 527 -52.10 13.37 9.73
N ALA A 528 -52.37 12.08 9.95
CA ALA A 528 -53.29 11.23 9.17
C ALA A 528 -53.86 10.06 10.02
N SER A 529 -54.80 9.30 9.46
CA SER A 529 -55.52 8.20 10.13
C SER A 529 -54.62 7.08 10.66
N VAL A 530 -55.07 6.44 11.74
CA VAL A 530 -54.46 5.24 12.34
C VAL A 530 -55.30 4.02 11.95
N ASP A 531 -54.80 3.21 11.02
CA ASP A 531 -55.40 1.91 10.70
C ASP A 531 -54.69 0.80 11.51
N ILE A 532 -55.30 0.34 12.62
CA ILE A 532 -54.84 -0.84 13.36
C ILE A 532 -55.62 -2.06 12.86
N THR A 533 -55.14 -2.69 11.80
CA THR A 533 -55.73 -3.93 11.28
C THR A 533 -55.03 -5.15 11.88
N SER A 534 -55.72 -5.96 12.69
CA SER A 534 -55.23 -7.27 13.11
C SER A 534 -55.74 -8.33 12.14
N SER A 535 -54.86 -9.16 11.58
CA SER A 535 -55.26 -10.23 10.65
C SER A 535 -55.91 -11.44 11.35
N GLY A 536 -56.84 -11.22 12.28
CA GLY A 536 -57.38 -12.32 13.08
C GLY A 536 -58.63 -12.09 13.93
N ARG A 537 -59.02 -10.85 14.25
CA ARG A 537 -60.32 -10.40 14.81
C ARG A 537 -60.19 -8.94 15.25
N ASP A 538 -61.16 -8.12 14.87
CA ASP A 538 -61.26 -6.70 15.22
C ASP A 538 -61.63 -6.54 16.69
N VAL A 539 -61.04 -5.55 17.37
CA VAL A 539 -61.49 -5.17 18.73
C VAL A 539 -61.58 -3.65 18.90
N LEU A 540 -60.94 -2.82 18.08
CA LEU A 540 -61.11 -1.36 18.14
C LEU A 540 -60.62 -0.65 16.87
N GLN A 541 -61.52 0.04 16.17
CA GLN A 541 -61.21 1.01 15.12
C GLN A 541 -61.51 2.42 15.65
N ILE A 542 -60.53 3.32 15.59
CA ILE A 542 -60.70 4.74 15.92
C ILE A 542 -60.52 5.53 14.63
N GLU A 543 -61.63 5.82 13.95
CA GLU A 543 -61.62 6.64 12.75
C GLU A 543 -61.89 8.12 13.12
N VAL A 544 -60.87 8.96 13.00
CA VAL A 544 -61.03 10.42 13.09
C VAL A 544 -61.34 10.96 11.70
N GLY A 545 -62.59 10.81 11.27
CA GLY A 545 -63.07 11.33 9.99
C GLY A 545 -63.42 12.82 10.06
N GLY A 546 -62.74 13.66 9.27
CA GLY A 546 -63.20 15.02 8.95
C GLY A 546 -62.37 16.18 9.52
N SER A 547 -62.41 17.32 8.83
CA SER A 547 -61.63 18.56 9.06
C SER A 547 -61.94 19.32 10.37
N ALA A 548 -62.50 18.69 11.40
CA ALA A 548 -62.89 19.37 12.63
C ALA A 548 -62.42 18.59 13.87
N THR A 549 -62.00 19.34 14.88
CA THR A 549 -61.29 18.97 16.10
C THR A 549 -62.13 18.17 17.11
N THR A 550 -62.96 17.22 16.68
CA THR A 550 -63.89 16.50 17.55
C THR A 550 -64.07 15.04 17.11
N ILE A 551 -64.04 14.11 18.08
CA ILE A 551 -64.31 12.67 17.84
C ILE A 551 -65.75 12.54 17.30
N GLN A 552 -65.92 11.94 16.12
CA GLN A 552 -67.25 11.74 15.53
C GLN A 552 -67.94 10.44 15.98
N TYR A 553 -67.17 9.38 16.23
CA TYR A 553 -67.67 8.14 16.82
C TYR A 553 -66.53 7.26 17.36
N ILE A 554 -66.89 6.31 18.23
CA ILE A 554 -66.10 5.13 18.63
C ILE A 554 -66.92 3.91 18.23
N GLU A 555 -66.35 2.99 17.45
CA GLU A 555 -67.08 1.80 17.00
C GLU A 555 -66.34 0.48 17.23
N CYS A 556 -67.14 -0.57 17.39
CA CYS A 556 -66.72 -1.96 17.42
C CYS A 556 -67.47 -2.69 16.31
N GLU A 557 -66.72 -3.28 15.38
CA GLU A 557 -67.27 -4.01 14.25
C GLU A 557 -66.94 -5.50 14.35
N ARG A 558 -67.82 -6.33 13.78
CA ARG A 558 -67.55 -7.74 13.53
C ARG A 558 -67.75 -8.02 12.04
N GLY A 559 -66.68 -7.87 11.26
CA GLY A 559 -66.74 -7.98 9.80
C GLY A 559 -67.15 -6.66 9.17
N SER A 560 -68.35 -6.58 8.59
CA SER A 560 -68.92 -5.33 8.05
C SER A 560 -70.13 -4.85 8.84
N ASP A 561 -70.33 -5.42 10.03
CA ASP A 561 -71.49 -5.19 10.87
C ASP A 561 -71.04 -4.45 12.13
N ILE A 562 -71.73 -3.36 12.45
CA ILE A 562 -71.40 -2.50 13.58
C ILE A 562 -72.13 -3.08 14.80
N GLU A 563 -71.36 -3.65 15.73
CA GLU A 563 -71.90 -4.30 16.92
C GLU A 563 -72.16 -3.30 18.04
N PHE A 564 -71.37 -2.22 18.10
CA PHE A 564 -71.50 -1.14 19.08
C PHE A 564 -70.90 0.15 18.52
N ARG A 565 -71.59 1.28 18.69
CA ARG A 565 -71.08 2.60 18.33
C ARG A 565 -71.51 3.64 19.35
N VAL A 566 -70.55 4.45 19.80
CA VAL A 566 -70.77 5.71 20.53
C VAL A 566 -70.58 6.83 19.53
N HIS A 567 -71.60 7.65 19.32
CA HIS A 567 -71.54 8.82 18.47
C HIS A 567 -70.96 10.01 19.24
N GLY A 568 -70.35 10.96 18.53
CA GLY A 568 -69.76 12.16 19.11
C GLY A 568 -70.75 13.14 19.72
N ASP A 569 -72.05 12.92 19.55
CA ASP A 569 -73.17 13.62 20.19
C ASP A 569 -73.70 12.89 21.45
N GLY A 570 -73.08 11.77 21.84
CA GLY A 570 -73.43 11.00 23.03
C GLY A 570 -74.41 9.85 22.76
N ASP A 571 -74.95 9.71 21.54
CA ASP A 571 -75.83 8.59 21.19
C ASP A 571 -75.05 7.27 21.21
N VAL A 572 -75.68 6.21 21.74
CA VAL A 572 -75.10 4.86 21.75
C VAL A 572 -76.01 3.90 21.00
N THR A 573 -75.46 3.25 19.98
CA THR A 573 -76.14 2.19 19.22
C THR A 573 -75.43 0.86 19.43
N ALA A 574 -76.18 -0.23 19.49
CA ALA A 574 -75.64 -1.59 19.60
C ALA A 574 -76.56 -2.56 18.85
N ASP A 575 -75.98 -3.60 18.23
CA ASP A 575 -76.75 -4.71 17.62
C ASP A 575 -77.22 -5.75 18.68
N GLY A 576 -76.99 -5.44 19.97
CA GLY A 576 -77.39 -6.23 21.12
C GLY A 576 -78.39 -5.53 22.04
N ALA A 577 -78.68 -6.17 23.17
CA ALA A 577 -79.50 -5.58 24.22
C ALA A 577 -78.65 -4.73 25.17
N PHE A 578 -79.13 -3.53 25.52
CA PHE A 578 -78.69 -2.85 26.73
C PHE A 578 -79.27 -3.61 27.94
N THR A 579 -78.52 -3.86 29.01
CA THR A 579 -79.05 -4.53 30.22
C THR A 579 -78.75 -3.70 31.47
N GLY A 580 -79.75 -3.03 32.02
CA GLY A 580 -79.65 -2.39 33.34
C GLY A 580 -80.08 -3.37 34.43
N GLY A 581 -79.42 -3.38 35.59
CA GLY A 581 -79.59 -4.41 36.63
C GLY A 581 -80.97 -4.49 37.31
N GLY A 582 -81.89 -3.58 37.01
CA GLY A 582 -83.28 -3.55 37.49
C GLY A 582 -84.28 -4.22 36.54
N ALA A 583 -85.52 -4.47 37.01
CA ALA A 583 -86.55 -5.19 36.26
C ALA A 583 -87.76 -4.33 35.87
N ASP A 584 -87.58 -3.02 35.88
CA ASP A 584 -88.60 -2.00 35.66
C ASP A 584 -88.07 -0.83 34.82
N PHE A 585 -89.01 -0.15 34.18
CA PHE A 585 -88.80 1.13 33.52
C PHE A 585 -89.43 2.20 34.40
N ALA A 586 -88.60 3.13 34.87
CA ALA A 586 -89.05 4.26 35.68
C ALA A 586 -88.81 5.58 34.98
N GLU A 587 -89.71 6.53 35.22
CA GLU A 587 -89.52 7.94 34.86
C GLU A 587 -89.30 8.73 36.14
N LEU A 588 -88.37 9.68 36.13
CA LEU A 588 -88.25 10.65 37.22
C LEU A 588 -89.41 11.63 37.13
N ILE A 589 -90.22 11.68 38.19
CA ILE A 589 -91.43 12.53 38.24
C ILE A 589 -91.47 13.30 39.55
N HIS A 590 -91.83 14.58 39.46
CA HIS A 590 -91.94 15.48 40.60
C HIS A 590 -93.08 15.10 41.56
N VAL A 591 -92.80 15.14 42.85
CA VAL A 591 -93.74 14.85 43.93
C VAL A 591 -94.22 16.16 44.54
N SER A 592 -95.51 16.49 44.41
CA SER A 592 -96.07 17.79 44.86
C SER A 592 -95.86 18.09 46.35
N SER A 593 -95.71 17.05 47.17
CA SER A 593 -95.47 17.15 48.62
C SER A 593 -93.98 17.07 49.00
N GLY A 594 -93.09 17.00 48.01
CA GLY A 594 -91.64 16.84 48.13
C GLY A 594 -91.19 15.37 48.10
N ALA A 595 -90.03 15.07 47.52
CA ALA A 595 -89.55 13.69 47.36
C ALA A 595 -89.37 12.97 48.70
N HIS A 596 -88.98 13.70 49.75
CA HIS A 596 -88.82 13.16 51.11
C HIS A 596 -90.15 12.81 51.82
N SER A 597 -91.29 13.18 51.24
CA SER A 597 -92.62 12.87 51.80
C SER A 597 -93.13 11.48 51.41
N VAL A 598 -92.41 10.78 50.53
CA VAL A 598 -92.74 9.46 49.99
C VAL A 598 -91.54 8.52 50.11
N GLU A 599 -91.80 7.22 50.08
CA GLU A 599 -90.79 6.17 50.16
C GLU A 599 -91.01 5.14 49.05
N ALA A 600 -89.94 4.43 48.69
CA ALA A 600 -90.04 3.38 47.70
C ALA A 600 -91.10 2.33 48.08
N GLY A 601 -91.84 1.87 47.08
CA GLY A 601 -93.02 1.02 47.22
C GLY A 601 -94.33 1.78 47.47
N ASP A 602 -94.30 3.10 47.70
CA ASP A 602 -95.53 3.89 47.71
C ASP A 602 -96.21 3.88 46.34
N VAL A 603 -97.52 3.66 46.36
CA VAL A 603 -98.40 3.79 45.21
C VAL A 603 -98.76 5.25 45.03
N MET A 604 -98.39 5.78 43.88
CA MET A 604 -98.53 7.19 43.55
C MET A 604 -99.70 7.41 42.60
N VAL A 605 -100.36 8.56 42.72
CA VAL A 605 -101.42 9.01 41.83
C VAL A 605 -101.05 10.36 41.21
N ILE A 606 -101.57 10.64 40.02
CA ILE A 606 -101.45 11.94 39.38
C ILE A 606 -102.10 12.99 40.27
N ASP A 607 -101.39 14.09 40.53
CA ASP A 607 -101.97 15.23 41.21
C ASP A 607 -102.83 16.04 40.21
N PRO A 608 -104.16 16.12 40.38
CA PRO A 608 -105.01 16.88 39.47
C PRO A 608 -104.78 18.40 39.56
N ASN A 609 -104.06 18.88 40.58
CA ASN A 609 -103.84 20.30 40.83
C ASN A 609 -102.46 20.79 40.37
N SER A 610 -101.53 19.86 40.08
CA SER A 610 -100.17 20.19 39.64
C SER A 610 -99.81 19.39 38.39
N PRO A 611 -99.60 20.05 37.24
CA PRO A 611 -99.26 19.35 36.00
C PRO A 611 -97.90 18.64 36.13
N ARG A 612 -97.80 17.45 35.54
CA ARG A 612 -96.60 16.57 35.60
C ARG A 612 -96.13 16.25 37.02
N SER A 613 -97.03 16.28 38.00
CA SER A 613 -96.69 15.91 39.37
C SER A 613 -97.54 14.74 39.86
N ILE A 614 -96.98 14.03 40.82
CA ILE A 614 -97.62 12.93 41.52
C ILE A 614 -97.73 13.25 43.00
N VAL A 615 -98.69 12.60 43.64
CA VAL A 615 -98.87 12.63 45.09
C VAL A 615 -99.15 11.20 45.57
N MET A 616 -98.86 10.93 46.83
CA MET A 616 -99.17 9.63 47.42
C MET A 616 -100.67 9.33 47.32
N SER A 617 -101.02 8.11 46.92
CA SER A 617 -102.42 7.69 46.91
C SER A 617 -103.01 7.72 48.32
N THR A 618 -104.23 8.22 48.48
CA THR A 618 -104.92 8.31 49.80
C THR A 618 -106.36 7.82 49.75
N GLN A 619 -106.86 7.46 48.57
CA GLN A 619 -108.23 7.02 48.34
C GLN A 619 -108.23 5.63 47.70
N PRO A 620 -109.16 4.74 48.10
CA PRO A 620 -109.27 3.43 47.49
C PRO A 620 -109.79 3.54 46.06
N ARG A 621 -109.31 2.70 45.15
CA ARG A 621 -109.75 2.61 43.74
C ARG A 621 -109.61 3.94 42.96
N SER A 622 -108.51 4.65 43.16
CA SER A 622 -108.21 5.87 42.44
C SER A 622 -108.03 5.58 40.95
N THR A 623 -108.71 6.33 40.10
CA THR A 623 -108.54 6.30 38.64
C THR A 623 -107.32 7.11 38.17
N LEU A 624 -106.61 7.74 39.11
CA LEU A 624 -105.45 8.56 38.86
C LEU A 624 -104.14 7.83 39.15
N VAL A 625 -104.14 6.50 39.30
CA VAL A 625 -102.90 5.76 39.59
C VAL A 625 -101.84 6.04 38.52
N ALA A 626 -100.65 6.44 38.98
CA ALA A 626 -99.55 6.85 38.11
C ALA A 626 -98.42 5.80 38.06
N GLY A 627 -98.26 5.01 39.12
CA GLY A 627 -97.19 4.03 39.24
C GLY A 627 -96.81 3.77 40.69
N ILE A 628 -95.66 3.13 40.88
CA ILE A 628 -95.10 2.83 42.19
C ILE A 628 -93.70 3.41 42.27
N PHE A 629 -93.34 4.05 43.37
CA PHE A 629 -91.98 4.55 43.57
C PHE A 629 -90.98 3.37 43.57
N SER A 630 -90.10 3.31 42.55
CA SER A 630 -89.10 2.26 42.35
C SER A 630 -87.90 2.38 43.29
N THR A 631 -87.29 1.24 43.61
CA THR A 631 -86.02 1.14 44.37
C THR A 631 -84.78 0.99 43.49
N SER A 632 -84.92 0.45 42.28
CA SER A 632 -83.78 0.03 41.45
C SER A 632 -84.20 -0.14 39.99
N PRO A 633 -84.48 0.97 39.28
CA PRO A 633 -84.93 0.91 37.90
C PRO A 633 -83.90 0.28 36.97
N GLY A 634 -84.36 -0.55 36.04
CA GLY A 634 -83.55 -1.14 34.98
C GLY A 634 -83.23 -0.13 33.87
N TYR A 635 -84.18 0.73 33.57
CA TYR A 635 -83.97 1.91 32.75
C TYR A 635 -84.64 3.11 33.41
N MET A 636 -83.94 4.25 33.36
CA MET A 636 -84.44 5.52 33.84
C MET A 636 -84.67 6.44 32.65
N ALA A 637 -85.89 6.94 32.51
CA ALA A 637 -86.16 8.09 31.68
C ALA A 637 -86.10 9.37 32.52
N SER A 638 -85.49 10.41 31.95
CA SER A 638 -85.42 11.75 32.51
C SER A 638 -85.54 12.76 31.37
N GLU A 639 -86.13 13.92 31.64
CA GLU A 639 -86.11 15.06 30.72
C GLU A 639 -84.98 16.05 31.04
N HIS A 640 -84.20 15.79 32.08
CA HIS A 640 -83.14 16.67 32.55
C HIS A 640 -81.87 16.56 31.69
N ASP A 641 -81.33 17.73 31.36
CA ASP A 641 -79.93 17.89 30.96
C ASP A 641 -79.07 17.87 32.22
N TRP A 642 -78.65 16.67 32.63
CA TRP A 642 -77.89 16.46 33.87
C TRP A 642 -76.56 17.20 33.87
N ASP A 643 -75.93 17.34 32.70
CA ASP A 643 -74.67 18.06 32.56
C ASP A 643 -74.88 19.55 32.82
N ALA A 644 -75.96 20.14 32.30
CA ALA A 644 -76.33 21.52 32.61
C ALA A 644 -76.65 21.75 34.09
N ILE A 645 -77.29 20.78 34.76
CA ILE A 645 -77.61 20.85 36.19
C ILE A 645 -76.33 20.79 37.03
N GLU A 646 -75.45 19.83 36.77
CA GLU A 646 -74.21 19.69 37.54
C GLU A 646 -73.27 20.89 37.30
N LEU A 647 -73.25 21.43 36.07
CA LEU A 647 -72.55 22.67 35.76
C LEU A 647 -73.09 23.83 36.60
N ALA A 648 -74.42 24.01 36.66
CA ALA A 648 -75.04 25.04 37.48
C ALA A 648 -74.73 24.85 38.99
N ARG A 649 -74.70 23.60 39.47
CA ARG A 649 -74.38 23.23 40.86
C ARG A 649 -72.93 23.52 41.23
N SER A 650 -72.01 23.32 40.29
CA SER A 650 -70.58 23.61 40.47
C SER A 650 -70.26 25.12 40.61
N GLY A 651 -71.23 26.00 40.30
CA GLY A 651 -71.05 27.45 40.31
C GLY A 651 -70.16 27.97 39.17
N LYS A 652 -69.75 27.10 38.23
CA LYS A 652 -68.99 27.47 37.04
C LYS A 652 -69.96 27.94 35.96
N SER A 653 -69.67 29.08 35.31
CA SER A 653 -70.46 29.58 34.17
C SER A 653 -69.72 29.33 32.87
N GLY A 654 -70.40 28.74 31.88
CA GLY A 654 -70.12 28.79 30.43
C GLY A 654 -68.66 28.74 29.96
N ASN A 655 -68.29 27.65 29.27
CA ASN A 655 -67.01 27.39 28.60
C ASN A 655 -65.74 27.32 29.49
N GLU A 656 -65.84 27.53 30.81
CA GLU A 656 -64.72 27.33 31.76
C GLU A 656 -64.73 25.96 32.48
N ALA A 657 -65.69 25.08 32.18
CA ALA A 657 -65.67 23.71 32.68
C ALA A 657 -64.84 22.84 31.74
N ASP A 658 -63.58 22.66 32.07
CA ASP A 658 -62.88 21.44 31.68
C ASP A 658 -63.57 20.28 32.43
N ASP A 659 -64.21 19.38 31.67
CA ASP A 659 -65.08 18.29 32.13
C ASP A 659 -64.36 17.33 33.11
N THR A 660 -63.03 17.42 33.20
CA THR A 660 -62.21 16.54 34.03
C THR A 660 -62.31 16.80 35.54
N ASP A 661 -62.91 17.91 35.97
CA ASP A 661 -62.97 18.34 37.39
C ASP A 661 -64.39 18.24 38.01
N LEU A 662 -65.39 17.71 37.30
CA LEU A 662 -66.73 17.52 37.85
C LEU A 662 -66.82 16.20 38.62
N GLU A 663 -67.03 16.27 39.94
CA GLU A 663 -67.43 15.09 40.73
C GLU A 663 -68.89 14.78 40.43
N TYR A 664 -69.12 13.90 39.45
CA TYR A 664 -70.46 13.45 39.07
C TYR A 664 -71.19 12.83 40.26
N THR A 665 -72.25 13.51 40.70
CA THR A 665 -73.14 12.98 41.73
C THR A 665 -74.16 12.04 41.08
N PRO A 666 -74.50 10.89 41.69
CA PRO A 666 -75.47 9.96 41.11
C PRO A 666 -76.80 10.63 40.78
N VAL A 667 -77.35 10.35 39.58
CA VAL A 667 -78.61 10.95 39.07
C VAL A 667 -79.78 10.87 40.07
N LEU A 668 -79.89 9.77 40.80
CA LEU A 668 -80.94 9.57 41.80
C LEU A 668 -80.81 10.47 43.03
N GLU A 669 -79.60 10.91 43.36
CA GLU A 669 -79.34 11.84 44.46
C GLU A 669 -79.69 13.27 44.05
N LEU A 670 -79.35 13.69 42.83
CA LEU A 670 -79.80 14.97 42.26
C LEU A 670 -81.32 15.04 42.13
N ALA A 671 -81.96 13.99 41.62
CA ALA A 671 -83.40 13.97 41.41
C ALA A 671 -84.17 14.21 42.71
N ALA A 672 -83.69 13.66 43.83
CA ALA A 672 -84.29 13.87 45.14
C ALA A 672 -84.22 15.34 45.60
N GLU A 673 -83.15 16.08 45.25
CA GLU A 673 -83.03 17.52 45.54
C GLU A 673 -84.04 18.36 44.73
N MET A 674 -84.49 17.84 43.58
CA MET A 674 -85.51 18.44 42.71
C MET A 674 -86.93 17.99 43.05
N ASP A 675 -87.11 17.33 44.20
CA ASP A 675 -88.36 16.73 44.64
C ASP A 675 -88.93 15.69 43.65
N GLU A 676 -88.06 15.04 42.86
CA GLU A 676 -88.44 13.97 41.93
C GLU A 676 -88.09 12.59 42.47
N VAL A 677 -88.89 11.60 42.08
CA VAL A 677 -88.67 10.20 42.42
C VAL A 677 -88.79 9.31 41.19
N PRO A 678 -88.04 8.20 41.11
CA PRO A 678 -88.21 7.22 40.05
C PRO A 678 -89.55 6.50 40.20
N LEU A 679 -90.51 6.84 39.35
CA LEU A 679 -91.80 6.21 39.31
C LEU A 679 -91.78 5.06 38.30
N ALA A 680 -91.86 3.82 38.78
CA ALA A 680 -92.05 2.68 37.90
C ALA A 680 -93.45 2.73 37.30
N VAL A 681 -93.49 2.82 35.98
CA VAL A 681 -94.71 2.80 35.16
C VAL A 681 -94.98 1.40 34.62
N VAL A 682 -93.93 0.58 34.46
CA VAL A 682 -94.03 -0.82 34.04
C VAL A 682 -92.86 -1.64 34.58
N GLY A 683 -93.12 -2.91 34.90
CA GLY A 683 -92.10 -3.86 35.34
C GLY A 683 -92.32 -4.38 36.75
N ILE A 684 -91.30 -4.98 37.35
CA ILE A 684 -91.42 -5.62 38.66
C ILE A 684 -90.82 -4.72 39.73
N VAL A 685 -91.66 -4.21 40.62
CA VAL A 685 -91.22 -3.37 41.74
C VAL A 685 -91.80 -3.82 43.07
N PRO A 686 -91.10 -3.57 44.19
CA PRO A 686 -91.71 -3.68 45.52
C PRO A 686 -92.86 -2.68 45.64
N CYS A 687 -93.99 -3.09 46.18
CA CYS A 687 -95.17 -2.25 46.40
C CYS A 687 -95.70 -2.47 47.82
N LYS A 688 -96.02 -1.37 48.51
CA LYS A 688 -96.74 -1.40 49.79
C LYS A 688 -98.18 -1.80 49.54
N VAL A 689 -98.66 -2.76 50.32
CA VAL A 689 -99.98 -3.38 50.17
C VAL A 689 -100.70 -3.52 51.51
N SER A 690 -102.03 -3.45 51.46
CA SER A 690 -102.95 -3.61 52.58
C SER A 690 -103.94 -4.74 52.28
N ALA A 691 -104.14 -5.63 53.26
CA ALA A 691 -105.15 -6.69 53.20
C ALA A 691 -106.55 -6.18 53.61
N GLU A 692 -106.80 -4.86 53.59
CA GLU A 692 -108.08 -4.26 54.00
C GLU A 692 -109.28 -4.73 53.17
N ASN A 693 -109.04 -5.13 51.92
CA ASN A 693 -110.06 -5.72 51.03
C ASN A 693 -109.88 -7.24 50.85
N GLY A 694 -109.24 -7.89 51.84
CA GLY A 694 -108.99 -9.34 51.90
C GLY A 694 -107.50 -9.71 51.74
N PRO A 695 -107.13 -10.97 52.06
CA PRO A 695 -105.78 -11.48 51.79
C PRO A 695 -105.42 -11.34 50.31
N ILE A 696 -104.19 -10.93 50.02
CA ILE A 696 -103.64 -10.83 48.67
C ILE A 696 -102.96 -12.16 48.34
N GLN A 697 -103.31 -12.74 47.21
CA GLN A 697 -102.68 -13.91 46.62
C GLN A 697 -101.95 -13.53 45.33
N VAL A 698 -100.97 -14.36 44.94
CA VAL A 698 -100.28 -14.19 43.66
C VAL A 698 -101.31 -14.22 42.53
N GLY A 699 -101.26 -13.21 41.66
CA GLY A 699 -102.15 -13.06 40.52
C GLY A 699 -103.31 -12.10 40.76
N ASP A 700 -103.54 -11.66 41.99
CA ASP A 700 -104.58 -10.68 42.31
C ASP A 700 -104.27 -9.32 41.70
N LEU A 701 -105.32 -8.66 41.20
CA LEU A 701 -105.25 -7.28 40.74
C LEU A 701 -105.26 -6.34 41.94
N LEU A 702 -104.34 -5.39 41.92
CA LEU A 702 -104.14 -4.42 42.99
C LEU A 702 -104.62 -3.05 42.52
N VAL A 703 -105.41 -2.40 43.36
CA VAL A 703 -105.87 -1.01 43.20
C VAL A 703 -105.37 -0.19 44.38
N THR A 704 -105.39 1.14 44.32
CA THR A 704 -105.05 1.95 45.51
C THR A 704 -105.97 1.60 46.68
N SER A 705 -105.46 1.66 47.90
CA SER A 705 -106.22 1.36 49.13
C SER A 705 -106.62 2.65 49.86
N SER A 706 -107.40 2.50 50.94
CA SER A 706 -107.66 3.60 51.88
C SER A 706 -106.46 3.90 52.79
N THR A 707 -105.52 2.96 52.90
CA THR A 707 -104.23 3.18 53.56
C THR A 707 -103.31 3.98 52.62
N PRO A 708 -102.82 5.17 53.01
CA PRO A 708 -102.00 6.00 52.14
C PRO A 708 -100.78 5.27 51.58
N GLY A 709 -100.51 5.42 50.29
CA GLY A 709 -99.37 4.82 49.59
C GLY A 709 -99.48 3.30 49.41
N HIS A 710 -100.53 2.65 49.92
CA HIS A 710 -100.69 1.20 49.80
C HIS A 710 -101.71 0.85 48.73
N SER A 711 -101.49 -0.26 48.04
CA SER A 711 -102.51 -0.92 47.21
C SER A 711 -103.23 -2.02 47.97
N MET A 712 -104.38 -2.47 47.48
CA MET A 712 -105.15 -3.58 48.04
C MET A 712 -105.70 -4.43 46.90
N ARG A 713 -106.02 -5.69 47.18
CA ARG A 713 -106.71 -6.56 46.22
C ARG A 713 -108.07 -5.96 45.84
N ASP A 714 -108.46 -6.10 44.58
CA ASP A 714 -109.84 -5.91 44.15
C ASP A 714 -110.28 -7.07 43.24
N GLU A 715 -111.47 -7.62 43.48
CA GLU A 715 -111.98 -8.74 42.69
C GLU A 715 -112.59 -8.29 41.36
N ASP A 716 -113.04 -7.03 41.28
CA ASP A 716 -113.64 -6.42 40.08
C ASP A 716 -113.18 -4.96 39.92
N PRO A 717 -111.87 -4.72 39.67
CA PRO A 717 -111.33 -3.37 39.55
C PRO A 717 -111.87 -2.67 38.30
N LYS A 718 -112.24 -1.40 38.44
CA LYS A 718 -112.63 -0.57 37.30
C LYS A 718 -111.41 -0.26 36.44
N THR A 719 -111.61 -0.16 35.12
CA THR A 719 -110.57 0.32 34.19
C THR A 719 -109.97 1.65 34.66
N GLY A 720 -108.64 1.75 34.62
CA GLY A 720 -107.89 2.92 35.11
C GLY A 720 -107.62 2.93 36.62
N THR A 721 -108.06 1.92 37.38
CA THR A 721 -107.77 1.83 38.83
C THR A 721 -106.69 0.82 39.20
N VAL A 722 -106.24 0.02 38.24
CA VAL A 722 -105.29 -1.07 38.46
C VAL A 722 -103.87 -0.51 38.53
N VAL A 723 -103.23 -0.72 39.68
CA VAL A 723 -101.81 -0.44 39.94
C VAL A 723 -100.94 -1.53 39.30
N GLY A 724 -101.38 -2.79 39.40
CA GLY A 724 -100.67 -3.92 38.86
C GLY A 724 -101.20 -5.25 39.37
N LYS A 725 -100.38 -6.30 39.24
CA LYS A 725 -100.71 -7.65 39.66
C LYS A 725 -99.73 -8.14 40.73
N ALA A 726 -100.26 -8.68 41.82
CA ALA A 726 -99.46 -9.23 42.90
C ALA A 726 -98.60 -10.42 42.41
N LEU A 727 -97.29 -10.38 42.67
CA LEU A 727 -96.37 -11.49 42.43
C LEU A 727 -96.04 -12.27 43.70
N GLU A 728 -96.35 -11.70 44.87
CA GLU A 728 -96.22 -12.34 46.17
C GLU A 728 -97.53 -12.17 46.96
N SER A 729 -97.71 -12.93 48.05
CA SER A 729 -98.96 -12.96 48.82
C SER A 729 -98.85 -12.19 50.14
N LEU A 730 -99.95 -11.64 50.63
CA LEU A 730 -100.08 -11.05 51.97
C LEU A 730 -101.33 -11.62 52.67
N SER A 731 -101.13 -12.32 53.78
CA SER A 731 -102.23 -13.01 54.47
C SER A 731 -103.12 -12.09 55.31
N ALA A 732 -102.58 -11.03 55.91
CA ALA A 732 -103.30 -10.04 56.72
C ALA A 732 -102.41 -8.80 56.98
N GLY A 733 -103.02 -7.68 57.38
CA GLY A 733 -102.30 -6.46 57.76
C GLY A 733 -101.77 -5.67 56.56
N THR A 734 -100.64 -4.98 56.73
CA THR A 734 -99.90 -4.31 55.66
C THR A 734 -98.53 -4.97 55.45
N GLY A 735 -97.95 -4.84 54.26
CA GLY A 735 -96.62 -5.36 53.94
C GLY A 735 -96.09 -4.80 52.62
N ILE A 736 -94.90 -5.23 52.22
CA ILE A 736 -94.32 -4.93 50.91
C ILE A 736 -94.25 -6.24 50.13
N ILE A 737 -94.80 -6.26 48.92
CA ILE A 737 -94.75 -7.40 48.01
C ILE A 737 -94.25 -6.97 46.64
N LYS A 738 -93.65 -7.88 45.88
CA LYS A 738 -93.38 -7.63 44.46
C LYS A 738 -94.68 -7.55 43.67
N VAL A 739 -94.78 -6.53 42.84
CA VAL A 739 -95.92 -6.28 41.95
C VAL A 739 -95.40 -6.11 40.54
N LEU A 740 -96.05 -6.79 39.60
CA LEU A 740 -95.91 -6.48 38.19
C LEU A 740 -96.76 -5.24 37.92
N VAL A 741 -96.13 -4.07 37.84
CA VAL A 741 -96.79 -2.82 37.46
C VAL A 741 -97.25 -2.94 36.02
N SER A 742 -98.54 -2.71 35.84
CA SER A 742 -99.20 -2.69 34.54
C SER A 742 -100.41 -1.80 34.70
N LEU A 743 -100.20 -0.51 34.48
CA LEU A 743 -101.27 0.50 34.52
C LEU A 743 -102.22 0.22 33.35
N ASN A 744 -103.45 -0.23 33.65
CA ASN A 744 -104.48 -0.63 32.67
C ASN A 744 -105.86 -0.02 32.97
#